data_AF-A0A409VTJ3-F1
#
_entry.id   AF-A0A409VTJ3-F1
#
_cell.length_a   1.000
_cell.length_b   1.000
_cell.length_c   1.000
_cell.angle_alpha   90.00
_cell.angle_beta   90.00
_cell.angle_gamma   90.00
#
_symmetry.space_group_name_H-M   'P 1'
#
loop_
_entity.id
_entity.type
_entity.pdbx_description
1 polymer ?
#
loop_
_entity_poly.entity_id
_entity_poly.type
_entity_poly.pdbx_seq_one_letter_code
_entity_poly.pdbx_strand_id
1 'polypeptide(L)'
;MTTDSKSYHDILTHLRLRLPSRSPRPSLPSTTGIAITPIRLRLKSFSIKHPSRSRSESPSSSSSSSSKKSLQSPKSSRFSRSSKSSHSKVAVGDESLETLMAYGIGSGPNGRTVSQVGCANITRGAGGTEGCTGAGLLTCSQYCSGRCQRQHYPKHRLDCQHPYANPKWEPEWITQNRQPLLSDSKFLPSSSSTDVYKNNGYPAYDLLQLERNEAAPDLRNLIQIVNSLPNSYTGKLDILLNNTNAITLNRMLVILCVLLTPGPSIDEAAEVATHLMYSAFLPETAHAYVRYCVGMIYGCASDEEGSTHDTGKSRAKGKGKPKDNEMSFQTTLRTLGQGKLYSAQPAASIKRPLEMFLSSYTLAKAISSRRETVLDPFQVDDREKMLSMLAPQHRVALARFWQTGVLAPFGLDLRGFECPNRLMFSTQGDYLGLTSAINPLHGWDASSIPLSGQRHGIPSTSSSSTPSTSTQPDVLGSLFFHIKATLRLFASRIKTHNISIHLLQYDSRLLSKGLSIGVLPAFAEAAFDRIDVGDMGDQLQDGGVAECLADWGPLLSKENEHACLLMHSKRWFEDEPEAVARGNPKAVKVLMERCQKVPSLKSKLKNLFKTPQAPSLVRLMASLDAFIDHEPAFLRYLEAQSAQPTAETLGLTLRQVHSIHPKRVGIRSDDPSQKLPNLSKEEFYDLFALGGSDLITRFAEFQCTSFA
;
A
#
# COMPACT_ATOMS: atom_id res chain seq x y z
N MET A 1 -15.49 -18.46 -26.28
CA MET A 1 -14.08 -18.90 -26.15
C MET A 1 -13.49 -18.28 -24.90
N THR A 2 -13.19 -19.10 -23.90
CA THR A 2 -12.61 -18.72 -22.59
C THR A 2 -11.27 -19.43 -22.38
N THR A 3 -10.54 -19.59 -23.48
CA THR A 3 -9.48 -20.59 -23.68
C THR A 3 -8.11 -20.10 -23.24
N ASP A 4 -7.75 -18.86 -23.52
CA ASP A 4 -6.36 -18.43 -23.43
C ASP A 4 -5.90 -18.04 -22.02
N SER A 5 -6.84 -17.66 -21.14
CA SER A 5 -6.59 -17.49 -19.71
C SER A 5 -6.56 -18.83 -18.93
N LYS A 6 -7.06 -19.92 -19.51
CA LYS A 6 -6.82 -21.29 -19.04
C LYS A 6 -5.48 -21.80 -19.58
N SER A 7 -5.27 -21.66 -20.89
CA SER A 7 -4.05 -21.99 -21.61
C SER A 7 -2.78 -21.53 -20.90
N TYR A 8 -2.74 -20.25 -20.51
CA TYR A 8 -1.64 -19.63 -19.79
C TYR A 8 -1.34 -20.26 -18.42
N HIS A 9 -2.36 -20.73 -17.69
CA HIS A 9 -2.18 -21.22 -16.31
C HIS A 9 -1.66 -22.65 -16.22
N ASP A 10 -2.07 -23.51 -17.15
CA ASP A 10 -1.51 -24.87 -17.25
C ASP A 10 0.01 -24.85 -17.48
N ILE A 11 0.56 -23.74 -18.01
CA ILE A 11 2.00 -23.54 -18.22
C ILE A 11 2.72 -23.36 -16.87
N LEU A 12 2.16 -22.53 -15.99
CA LEU A 12 2.78 -22.13 -14.73
C LEU A 12 2.93 -23.32 -13.77
N THR A 13 1.92 -24.19 -13.68
CA THR A 13 1.87 -25.32 -12.73
C THR A 13 2.92 -26.42 -13.00
N HIS A 14 3.56 -26.43 -14.17
CA HIS A 14 4.43 -27.54 -14.61
C HIS A 14 5.92 -27.18 -14.76
N LEU A 15 6.38 -26.01 -14.29
CA LEU A 15 7.72 -25.50 -14.57
C LEU A 15 8.54 -25.16 -13.31
N ARG A 16 9.78 -25.66 -13.27
CA ARG A 16 10.82 -25.30 -12.29
C ARG A 16 12.18 -25.25 -12.99
N LEU A 17 12.67 -24.06 -13.30
CA LEU A 17 13.88 -23.80 -14.07
C LEU A 17 15.12 -23.77 -13.17
N ARG A 18 16.24 -24.29 -13.71
CA ARG A 18 17.61 -24.01 -13.25
C ARG A 18 18.40 -23.55 -14.48
N LEU A 19 19.21 -22.51 -14.33
CA LEU A 19 20.08 -21.98 -15.38
C LEU A 19 21.55 -22.39 -15.11
N PRO A 20 22.38 -22.60 -16.15
CA PRO A 20 23.80 -22.90 -15.99
C PRO A 20 24.63 -21.61 -15.81
N SER A 21 25.64 -21.65 -14.93
CA SER A 21 26.52 -20.51 -14.60
C SER A 21 27.91 -20.61 -15.25
N ARG A 22 28.59 -19.48 -15.54
CA ARG A 22 30.05 -19.45 -15.73
C ARG A 22 30.76 -18.07 -15.78
N SER A 23 31.85 -17.97 -14.99
CA SER A 23 33.12 -17.25 -15.20
C SER A 23 33.16 -15.70 -15.44
N PRO A 24 33.97 -14.94 -14.66
CA PRO A 24 34.08 -13.47 -14.75
C PRO A 24 35.20 -12.95 -15.67
N ARG A 25 35.11 -11.68 -16.09
CA ARG A 25 36.19 -10.83 -16.66
C ARG A 25 35.96 -9.33 -16.34
N PRO A 26 36.98 -8.44 -16.46
CA PRO A 26 37.13 -7.29 -15.57
C PRO A 26 36.50 -5.95 -16.00
N SER A 27 36.54 -5.00 -15.06
CA SER A 27 35.86 -3.70 -15.01
C SER A 27 36.61 -2.52 -15.66
N LEU A 28 35.85 -1.47 -16.02
CA LEU A 28 36.26 -0.08 -16.27
C LEU A 28 35.16 0.89 -15.75
N PRO A 29 35.42 2.19 -15.56
CA PRO A 29 34.95 2.92 -14.36
C PRO A 29 33.61 3.68 -14.49
N SER A 30 33.19 4.23 -13.35
CA SER A 30 31.89 4.86 -13.06
C SER A 30 31.73 6.30 -13.57
N THR A 31 30.47 6.75 -13.60
CA THR A 31 30.07 8.17 -13.63
C THR A 31 29.01 8.43 -12.55
N THR A 32 29.03 9.64 -11.98
CA THR A 32 28.36 10.01 -10.73
C THR A 32 26.85 10.28 -10.87
N GLY A 33 26.04 9.90 -9.86
CA GLY A 33 24.59 10.12 -9.89
C GLY A 33 23.84 9.97 -8.56
N ILE A 34 23.76 11.06 -7.79
CA ILE A 34 22.72 11.50 -6.82
C ILE A 34 21.72 10.45 -6.28
N ALA A 35 21.67 10.26 -4.95
CA ALA A 35 20.84 9.24 -4.25
C ALA A 35 19.73 9.80 -3.31
N ILE A 36 18.72 8.97 -2.98
CA ILE A 36 17.53 9.27 -2.12
C ILE A 36 17.04 7.98 -1.40
N THR A 37 16.66 8.01 -0.10
CA THR A 37 16.69 6.82 0.83
C THR A 37 15.65 6.82 2.00
N PRO A 38 15.22 5.64 2.57
CA PRO A 38 14.26 5.49 3.71
C PRO A 38 14.87 4.80 4.99
N ILE A 39 14.18 3.94 5.80
CA ILE A 39 13.24 4.13 6.97
C ILE A 39 13.23 2.79 7.80
N ARG A 40 13.32 2.71 9.17
CA ARG A 40 12.72 1.69 10.14
C ARG A 40 12.77 2.08 11.67
N LEU A 41 12.18 1.26 12.59
CA LEU A 41 11.54 1.57 13.91
C LEU A 41 11.74 0.53 15.08
N ARG A 42 11.53 0.87 16.39
CA ARG A 42 11.83 0.02 17.61
C ARG A 42 10.71 -0.17 18.68
N LEU A 43 10.58 -1.37 19.29
CA LEU A 43 9.70 -1.69 20.44
C LEU A 43 10.41 -1.64 21.83
N LYS A 44 9.66 -1.69 22.95
CA LYS A 44 10.13 -2.11 24.29
C LYS A 44 9.12 -3.02 24.99
N SER A 45 9.57 -4.01 25.76
CA SER A 45 8.74 -4.99 26.49
C SER A 45 9.26 -5.22 27.92
N PHE A 46 8.51 -5.97 28.75
CA PHE A 46 8.95 -6.43 30.07
C PHE A 46 8.37 -7.84 30.35
N SER A 47 9.02 -8.58 31.25
CA SER A 47 8.84 -10.03 31.43
C SER A 47 7.59 -10.45 32.23
N ILE A 48 6.99 -11.58 31.86
CA ILE A 48 6.00 -12.33 32.65
C ILE A 48 6.54 -13.74 32.91
N LYS A 49 6.57 -14.17 34.17
CA LYS A 49 6.98 -15.53 34.56
C LYS A 49 5.77 -16.48 34.54
N HIS A 50 5.91 -17.64 33.87
CA HIS A 50 4.98 -18.76 33.99
C HIS A 50 5.47 -19.80 35.01
N PRO A 51 4.60 -20.30 35.91
CA PRO A 51 4.85 -21.54 36.65
C PRO A 51 4.54 -22.79 35.79
N SER A 52 4.95 -23.97 36.27
CA SER A 52 5.10 -25.20 35.48
C SER A 52 3.89 -26.16 35.51
N ARG A 53 3.95 -27.15 34.61
CA ARG A 53 2.93 -28.21 34.35
C ARG A 53 2.63 -29.13 35.54
N SER A 54 1.42 -29.70 35.54
CA SER A 54 1.17 -31.10 35.88
C SER A 54 0.25 -31.79 34.86
N ARG A 55 0.26 -33.13 34.82
CA ARG A 55 -0.69 -34.00 34.09
C ARG A 55 -1.98 -34.19 34.96
N SER A 56 -3.09 -34.79 34.54
CA SER A 56 -3.28 -35.92 33.60
C SER A 56 -4.73 -36.08 33.08
N GLU A 57 -4.90 -37.11 32.22
CA GLU A 57 -6.12 -37.93 31.98
C GLU A 57 -7.39 -37.34 31.35
N SER A 58 -7.83 -38.04 30.29
CA SER A 58 -9.22 -38.25 29.89
C SER A 58 -9.50 -39.77 29.95
N PRO A 59 -10.76 -40.25 30.05
CA PRO A 59 -11.47 -40.58 28.80
C PRO A 59 -13.02 -40.52 28.84
N SER A 60 -13.60 -40.87 27.68
CA SER A 60 -14.90 -41.54 27.46
C SER A 60 -16.25 -40.83 27.67
N SER A 61 -16.91 -40.58 26.53
CA SER A 61 -18.32 -40.90 26.19
C SER A 61 -19.46 -40.83 27.22
N SER A 62 -20.57 -40.20 26.83
CA SER A 62 -21.80 -40.95 26.47
C SER A 62 -22.84 -40.06 25.77
N SER A 63 -23.87 -40.70 25.20
CA SER A 63 -24.95 -40.07 24.43
C SER A 63 -26.27 -40.05 25.22
N SER A 64 -27.16 -39.11 24.88
CA SER A 64 -28.61 -39.35 24.83
C SER A 64 -29.33 -38.19 24.12
N SER A 65 -30.62 -38.36 23.87
CA SER A 65 -31.41 -37.58 22.90
C SER A 65 -32.82 -37.27 23.43
N SER A 66 -33.66 -36.66 22.58
CA SER A 66 -35.09 -36.39 22.79
C SER A 66 -35.40 -35.11 23.60
N SER A 67 -36.55 -34.43 23.41
CA SER A 67 -37.74 -34.84 22.64
C SER A 67 -38.45 -33.69 21.91
N LYS A 68 -39.31 -34.06 20.95
CA LYS A 68 -40.12 -33.14 20.12
C LYS A 68 -41.31 -32.58 20.90
N LYS A 69 -41.84 -31.42 20.49
CA LYS A 69 -43.29 -31.22 20.31
C LYS A 69 -43.60 -30.13 19.28
N SER A 70 -44.77 -30.25 18.66
CA SER A 70 -45.22 -29.47 17.50
C SER A 70 -46.72 -29.18 17.62
N LEU A 71 -47.20 -28.04 17.12
CA LEU A 71 -48.54 -27.85 16.56
C LEU A 71 -48.42 -26.65 15.58
N GLN A 72 -48.56 -26.84 14.27
CA GLN A 72 -49.80 -26.79 13.48
C GLN A 72 -50.41 -25.40 13.28
N SER A 73 -50.84 -25.15 12.04
CA SER A 73 -51.55 -23.96 11.57
C SER A 73 -52.83 -24.35 10.83
N PRO A 74 -53.80 -23.42 10.66
CA PRO A 74 -54.84 -23.52 9.65
C PRO A 74 -54.74 -22.40 8.59
N LYS A 75 -55.49 -22.55 7.48
CA LYS A 75 -55.57 -21.61 6.34
C LYS A 75 -57.01 -21.20 6.02
N SER A 76 -57.28 -19.90 5.90
CA SER A 76 -58.42 -19.28 5.18
C SER A 76 -58.37 -17.75 5.37
N SER A 77 -58.97 -16.88 4.55
CA SER A 77 -59.35 -16.93 3.12
C SER A 77 -59.49 -15.47 2.58
N ARG A 78 -59.90 -15.28 1.32
CA ARG A 78 -59.98 -13.97 0.63
C ARG A 78 -61.15 -13.10 1.15
N PHE A 79 -61.00 -11.76 1.25
CA PHE A 79 -61.48 -10.80 0.23
C PHE A 79 -61.27 -9.29 0.58
N SER A 80 -61.56 -8.45 -0.43
CA SER A 80 -61.91 -7.01 -0.39
C SER A 80 -60.77 -5.98 -0.56
N ARG A 81 -61.12 -4.85 -1.19
CA ARG A 81 -60.29 -3.66 -1.42
C ARG A 81 -60.72 -2.57 -0.44
N SER A 82 -59.78 -1.77 0.06
CA SER A 82 -60.09 -0.43 0.58
C SER A 82 -58.94 0.52 0.27
N SER A 83 -59.21 1.52 -0.57
CA SER A 83 -58.30 2.64 -0.85
C SER A 83 -58.71 3.84 -0.02
N LYS A 84 -57.87 4.28 0.92
CA LYS A 84 -57.97 5.60 1.56
C LYS A 84 -56.59 6.11 1.93
N SER A 85 -56.40 7.41 1.76
CA SER A 85 -55.16 8.12 2.05
C SER A 85 -54.98 8.35 3.56
N SER A 86 -53.73 8.35 4.02
CA SER A 86 -53.33 8.88 5.31
C SER A 86 -52.00 9.61 5.16
N HIS A 87 -51.92 10.84 5.68
CA HIS A 87 -50.67 11.59 5.70
C HIS A 87 -49.71 10.96 6.71
N SER A 88 -48.68 10.25 6.23
CA SER A 88 -47.53 9.90 7.07
C SER A 88 -46.75 11.19 7.38
N LYS A 89 -46.69 11.56 8.67
CA LYS A 89 -45.89 12.69 9.15
C LYS A 89 -44.42 12.52 8.71
N VAL A 90 -43.75 13.62 8.41
CA VAL A 90 -42.28 13.63 8.26
C VAL A 90 -41.68 13.20 9.58
N ALA A 91 -41.04 12.03 9.60
CA ALA A 91 -40.19 11.62 10.71
C ALA A 91 -38.87 12.40 10.57
N VAL A 92 -38.72 13.45 11.39
CA VAL A 92 -37.40 14.06 11.61
C VAL A 92 -36.52 12.98 12.22
N GLY A 93 -35.45 12.62 11.51
CA GLY A 93 -34.54 11.56 11.93
C GLY A 93 -33.80 11.94 13.21
N ASP A 94 -33.64 10.97 14.10
CA ASP A 94 -32.92 11.11 15.36
C ASP A 94 -31.43 11.34 15.08
N GLU A 95 -30.98 12.61 15.10
CA GLU A 95 -29.59 12.95 14.82
C GLU A 95 -28.72 12.62 16.03
N SER A 96 -27.90 11.57 15.88
CA SER A 96 -27.01 11.12 16.94
C SER A 96 -26.07 12.23 17.41
N LEU A 97 -25.72 12.21 18.70
CA LEU A 97 -24.82 13.20 19.31
C LEU A 97 -23.43 13.22 18.64
N GLU A 98 -23.02 12.11 18.00
CA GLU A 98 -21.83 12.04 17.14
C GLU A 98 -21.95 12.91 15.88
N THR A 99 -23.13 12.98 15.26
CA THR A 99 -23.41 13.83 14.09
C THR A 99 -23.23 15.31 14.42
N LEU A 100 -23.63 15.72 15.63
CA LEU A 100 -23.49 17.09 16.14
C LEU A 100 -22.05 17.43 16.60
N MET A 101 -21.15 16.44 16.66
CA MET A 101 -19.73 16.60 17.03
C MET A 101 -18.76 16.29 15.88
N ALA A 102 -19.28 15.99 14.67
CA ALA A 102 -18.47 15.74 13.48
C ALA A 102 -17.81 17.03 12.97
N TYR A 103 -16.60 16.91 12.42
CA TYR A 103 -15.89 18.00 11.75
C TYR A 103 -16.41 18.24 10.31
N GLY A 104 -17.14 17.29 9.73
CA GLY A 104 -17.72 17.43 8.39
C GLY A 104 -16.69 17.29 7.26
N ILE A 105 -15.60 16.56 7.53
CA ILE A 105 -14.45 16.39 6.60
C ILE A 105 -14.50 15.08 5.80
N GLY A 106 -15.58 14.30 5.91
CA GLY A 106 -15.81 13.11 5.11
C GLY A 106 -16.26 13.41 3.68
N SER A 107 -16.16 12.40 2.81
CA SER A 107 -16.40 12.49 1.37
C SER A 107 -17.83 12.12 0.94
N GLY A 108 -18.71 11.84 1.90
CA GLY A 108 -20.14 11.63 1.68
C GLY A 108 -20.96 12.92 1.75
N PRO A 109 -22.29 12.83 1.58
CA PRO A 109 -23.19 13.98 1.64
C PRO A 109 -23.06 14.76 2.94
N ASN A 110 -23.05 16.09 2.85
CA ASN A 110 -22.94 17.02 3.97
C ASN A 110 -21.68 16.80 4.85
N GLY A 111 -20.57 16.33 4.27
CA GLY A 111 -19.32 16.09 4.99
C GLY A 111 -19.32 14.84 5.89
N ARG A 112 -20.38 14.01 5.84
CA ARG A 112 -20.43 12.72 6.53
C ARG A 112 -19.46 11.75 5.87
N THR A 113 -18.93 10.81 6.64
CA THR A 113 -18.00 9.81 6.13
C THR A 113 -18.70 8.72 5.30
N VAL A 114 -17.97 8.11 4.37
CA VAL A 114 -18.45 6.98 3.58
C VAL A 114 -18.33 5.70 4.42
N SER A 115 -19.43 5.33 5.08
CA SER A 115 -19.52 4.11 5.90
C SER A 115 -19.97 2.87 5.13
N GLN A 116 -20.63 3.04 3.98
CA GLN A 116 -21.14 1.97 3.12
C GLN A 116 -21.38 2.49 1.69
N VAL A 117 -21.60 1.57 0.76
CA VAL A 117 -21.98 1.87 -0.63
C VAL A 117 -23.36 2.51 -0.71
N GLY A 118 -23.40 3.80 -1.04
CA GLY A 118 -24.61 4.51 -1.45
C GLY A 118 -25.05 4.17 -2.89
N CYS A 119 -26.30 4.47 -3.24
CA CYS A 119 -26.80 4.28 -4.59
C CYS A 119 -26.13 5.24 -5.58
N ALA A 120 -25.55 4.76 -6.69
CA ALA A 120 -24.90 5.64 -7.68
C ALA A 120 -25.81 6.72 -8.32
N ASN A 121 -27.14 6.64 -8.13
CA ASN A 121 -28.10 7.68 -8.52
C ASN A 121 -28.22 8.81 -7.46
N ILE A 122 -27.09 9.27 -6.92
CA ILE A 122 -26.98 10.43 -5.99
C ILE A 122 -27.20 11.78 -6.72
N THR A 123 -27.23 11.81 -8.04
CA THR A 123 -27.33 13.06 -8.83
C THR A 123 -28.60 13.85 -8.48
N ARG A 124 -28.46 14.95 -7.71
CA ARG A 124 -29.46 16.04 -7.64
C ARG A 124 -29.87 16.43 -9.05
N GLY A 125 -31.16 16.30 -9.38
CA GLY A 125 -31.70 16.83 -10.63
C GLY A 125 -31.74 18.36 -10.61
N ALA A 126 -31.83 18.99 -11.79
CA ALA A 126 -31.94 20.46 -11.90
C ALA A 126 -33.20 21.05 -11.23
N GLY A 127 -34.16 20.21 -10.83
CA GLY A 127 -35.37 20.58 -10.07
C GLY A 127 -35.26 20.41 -8.55
N GLY A 128 -34.06 20.34 -7.97
CA GLY A 128 -33.84 20.46 -6.52
C GLY A 128 -34.24 19.27 -5.64
N THR A 129 -34.80 18.19 -6.19
CA THR A 129 -35.11 16.98 -5.43
C THR A 129 -33.85 16.27 -4.91
N GLU A 130 -33.95 15.70 -3.71
CA GLU A 130 -32.83 15.05 -3.03
C GLU A 130 -32.26 13.87 -3.82
N GLY A 131 -30.94 13.73 -3.79
CA GLY A 131 -30.23 12.58 -4.38
C GLY A 131 -30.56 11.28 -3.64
N CYS A 132 -30.46 10.13 -4.31
CA CYS A 132 -30.87 8.88 -3.69
C CYS A 132 -29.93 8.45 -2.55
N THR A 133 -30.42 8.51 -1.31
CA THR A 133 -29.70 8.12 -0.09
C THR A 133 -29.75 6.62 0.23
N GLY A 134 -30.49 5.82 -0.53
CA GLY A 134 -30.59 4.37 -0.33
C GLY A 134 -29.29 3.63 -0.64
N ALA A 135 -29.05 2.49 0.03
CA ALA A 135 -27.88 1.65 -0.19
C ALA A 135 -27.83 1.06 -1.62
N GLY A 136 -26.63 0.88 -2.17
CA GLY A 136 -26.41 0.35 -3.51
C GLY A 136 -26.41 -1.18 -3.58
N LEU A 137 -27.58 -1.81 -3.69
CA LEU A 137 -27.76 -3.27 -3.58
C LEU A 137 -27.62 -4.05 -4.90
N LEU A 138 -27.85 -3.42 -6.05
CA LEU A 138 -27.85 -4.08 -7.36
C LEU A 138 -26.45 -4.12 -7.99
N THR A 139 -26.14 -5.23 -8.67
CA THR A 139 -24.90 -5.41 -9.44
C THR A 139 -24.84 -4.49 -10.66
N CYS A 140 -23.61 -4.17 -11.06
CA CYS A 140 -23.25 -3.09 -12.00
C CYS A 140 -23.65 -1.69 -11.48
N SER A 141 -22.68 -0.96 -10.92
CA SER A 141 -22.85 0.39 -10.35
C SER A 141 -23.95 0.57 -9.28
N GLN A 142 -24.11 -0.44 -8.42
CA GLN A 142 -24.52 -0.23 -7.02
C GLN A 142 -25.82 0.59 -6.88
N TYR A 143 -26.96 0.06 -7.32
CA TYR A 143 -28.25 0.76 -7.27
C TYR A 143 -29.20 0.23 -6.19
N CYS A 144 -29.95 1.11 -5.52
CA CYS A 144 -31.00 0.69 -4.58
C CYS A 144 -32.23 0.08 -5.26
N SER A 145 -32.44 0.39 -6.55
CA SER A 145 -33.62 -0.03 -7.31
C SER A 145 -33.40 0.06 -8.83
N GLY A 146 -34.15 -0.73 -9.59
CA GLY A 146 -34.19 -0.64 -11.05
C GLY A 146 -34.70 0.70 -11.59
N ARG A 147 -35.39 1.52 -10.78
CA ARG A 147 -35.73 2.91 -11.13
C ARG A 147 -34.49 3.79 -11.15
N CYS A 148 -33.69 3.73 -10.08
CA CYS A 148 -32.45 4.49 -9.97
C CYS A 148 -31.40 4.04 -11.00
N GLN A 149 -31.33 2.73 -11.27
CA GLN A 149 -30.52 2.19 -12.37
C GLN A 149 -30.93 2.81 -13.71
N ARG A 150 -32.22 2.78 -14.09
CA ARG A 150 -32.69 3.36 -15.36
C ARG A 150 -32.47 4.87 -15.47
N GLN A 151 -32.61 5.61 -14.36
CA GLN A 151 -32.38 7.05 -14.32
C GLN A 151 -30.89 7.41 -14.51
N HIS A 152 -29.98 6.64 -13.92
CA HIS A 152 -28.53 6.87 -14.03
C HIS A 152 -27.91 6.21 -15.27
N TYR A 153 -28.61 5.26 -15.91
CA TYR A 153 -28.11 4.48 -17.05
C TYR A 153 -27.46 5.30 -18.18
N PRO A 154 -27.94 6.48 -18.59
CA PRO A 154 -27.29 7.28 -19.63
C PRO A 154 -25.83 7.65 -19.32
N LYS A 155 -25.49 7.86 -18.03
CA LYS A 155 -24.10 8.08 -17.58
C LYS A 155 -23.36 6.74 -17.48
N HIS A 156 -23.91 5.82 -16.69
CA HIS A 156 -23.31 4.52 -16.37
C HIS A 156 -23.06 3.63 -17.60
N ARG A 157 -23.82 3.80 -18.69
CA ARG A 157 -23.61 3.08 -19.95
C ARG A 157 -22.18 3.26 -20.48
N LEU A 158 -21.56 4.42 -20.27
CA LEU A 158 -20.18 4.70 -20.68
C LEU A 158 -19.18 3.77 -19.98
N ASP A 159 -19.35 3.54 -18.68
CA ASP A 159 -18.54 2.58 -17.91
C ASP A 159 -18.87 1.13 -18.29
N CYS A 160 -20.16 0.81 -18.35
CA CYS A 160 -20.66 -0.55 -18.57
C CYS A 160 -20.33 -1.08 -19.98
N GLN A 161 -20.15 -0.19 -20.96
CA GLN A 161 -19.78 -0.52 -22.34
C GLN A 161 -18.35 -0.07 -22.66
N HIS A 162 -17.54 0.28 -21.65
CA HIS A 162 -16.15 0.68 -21.84
C HIS A 162 -15.33 -0.45 -22.50
N PRO A 163 -14.48 -0.20 -23.50
CA PRO A 163 -13.74 -1.25 -24.21
C PRO A 163 -12.99 -2.22 -23.29
N TYR A 164 -12.40 -1.72 -22.21
CA TYR A 164 -11.67 -2.52 -21.23
C TYR A 164 -12.53 -3.55 -20.47
N ALA A 165 -13.86 -3.37 -20.39
CA ALA A 165 -14.79 -4.33 -19.82
C ALA A 165 -14.93 -5.62 -20.67
N ASN A 166 -14.51 -5.57 -21.94
CA ASN A 166 -14.56 -6.72 -22.84
C ASN A 166 -13.48 -7.75 -22.47
N PRO A 167 -13.83 -9.03 -22.21
CA PRO A 167 -12.84 -10.09 -21.98
C PRO A 167 -11.90 -10.35 -23.18
N LYS A 168 -12.30 -9.91 -24.39
CA LYS A 168 -11.48 -9.94 -25.62
C LYS A 168 -10.76 -8.61 -25.92
N TRP A 169 -10.72 -7.65 -25.00
CA TRP A 169 -9.91 -6.45 -25.23
C TRP A 169 -8.43 -6.82 -25.31
N GLU A 170 -7.76 -6.27 -26.33
CA GLU A 170 -6.33 -6.37 -26.59
C GLU A 170 -5.74 -4.96 -26.71
N PRO A 171 -4.46 -4.75 -26.33
CA PRO A 171 -3.78 -3.46 -26.48
C PRO A 171 -3.76 -2.93 -27.91
N GLU A 172 -3.65 -1.61 -28.03
CA GLU A 172 -3.57 -0.87 -29.29
C GLU A 172 -2.45 -1.38 -30.19
N TRP A 173 -1.28 -1.72 -29.62
CA TRP A 173 -0.16 -2.23 -30.43
C TRP A 173 -0.49 -3.53 -31.17
N ILE A 174 -1.39 -4.36 -30.62
CA ILE A 174 -1.89 -5.58 -31.28
C ILE A 174 -2.86 -5.22 -32.40
N THR A 175 -3.84 -4.34 -32.12
CA THR A 175 -4.88 -3.98 -33.10
C THR A 175 -4.32 -3.18 -34.28
N GLN A 176 -3.21 -2.47 -34.07
CA GLN A 176 -2.44 -1.75 -35.11
C GLN A 176 -1.27 -2.58 -35.68
N ASN A 177 -1.00 -3.79 -35.17
CA ASN A 177 0.12 -4.65 -35.58
C ASN A 177 1.49 -3.93 -35.55
N ARG A 178 1.73 -3.10 -34.52
CA ARG A 178 2.97 -2.34 -34.30
C ARG A 178 3.79 -2.94 -33.15
N GLN A 179 5.11 -2.72 -33.17
CA GLN A 179 5.92 -3.01 -31.99
C GLN A 179 5.51 -2.07 -30.83
N PRO A 180 5.41 -2.58 -29.58
CA PRO A 180 5.14 -1.72 -28.44
C PRO A 180 6.40 -0.99 -27.99
N LEU A 181 6.25 0.32 -27.73
CA LEU A 181 7.26 1.21 -27.16
C LEU A 181 7.22 1.09 -25.63
N LEU A 182 7.59 -0.09 -25.12
CA LEU A 182 7.68 -0.35 -23.69
C LEU A 182 8.92 0.33 -23.10
N SER A 183 8.77 0.87 -21.89
CA SER A 183 9.84 1.46 -21.07
C SER A 183 10.73 0.38 -20.45
N ASP A 184 11.30 -0.50 -21.27
CA ASP A 184 12.42 -1.35 -20.84
C ASP A 184 13.68 -0.50 -20.61
N SER A 185 14.50 -0.91 -19.65
CA SER A 185 15.24 -0.01 -18.74
C SER A 185 16.51 0.66 -19.31
N LYS A 186 16.50 1.12 -20.57
CA LYS A 186 17.67 1.75 -21.22
C LYS A 186 17.41 3.06 -21.99
N PHE A 187 16.15 3.46 -22.25
CA PHE A 187 15.86 4.57 -23.19
C PHE A 187 14.75 5.55 -22.79
N LEU A 188 14.41 5.67 -21.50
CA LEU A 188 13.77 6.90 -21.01
C LEU A 188 14.86 7.88 -20.54
N PRO A 189 14.80 9.18 -20.91
CA PRO A 189 15.55 10.21 -20.22
C PRO A 189 15.08 10.28 -18.75
N SER A 190 15.97 10.67 -17.84
CA SER A 190 15.61 10.81 -16.42
C SER A 190 14.41 11.76 -16.27
N SER A 191 13.28 11.24 -15.79
CA SER A 191 12.08 12.05 -15.63
C SER A 191 12.33 13.12 -14.59
N SER A 192 11.97 14.38 -14.87
CA SER A 192 11.98 15.45 -13.88
C SER A 192 10.94 15.24 -12.76
N SER A 193 10.04 14.26 -12.89
CA SER A 193 9.23 13.76 -11.79
C SER A 193 10.14 13.13 -10.74
N THR A 194 10.08 13.65 -9.51
CA THR A 194 10.83 13.08 -8.39
C THR A 194 10.18 11.78 -7.95
N ASP A 195 10.97 10.82 -7.46
CA ASP A 195 10.56 9.44 -7.14
C ASP A 195 9.60 9.27 -5.93
N VAL A 196 8.86 10.32 -5.57
CA VAL A 196 8.10 10.48 -4.33
C VAL A 196 6.86 9.56 -4.20
N TYR A 197 6.68 8.61 -5.13
CA TYR A 197 5.59 7.62 -5.16
C TYR A 197 6.03 6.22 -5.64
N LYS A 198 7.34 5.90 -5.71
CA LYS A 198 7.77 4.54 -6.04
C LYS A 198 7.32 3.57 -4.94
N ASN A 199 6.39 2.67 -5.29
CA ASN A 199 6.05 1.51 -4.47
C ASN A 199 7.24 0.54 -4.44
N ASN A 200 7.52 -0.07 -3.29
CA ASN A 200 8.73 -0.87 -3.11
C ASN A 200 8.76 -2.22 -3.87
N GLY A 201 7.74 -2.56 -4.68
CA GLY A 201 7.68 -3.83 -5.41
C GLY A 201 7.28 -5.03 -4.54
N TYR A 202 6.67 -4.82 -3.38
CA TYR A 202 6.16 -5.87 -2.51
C TYR A 202 4.99 -5.35 -1.64
N PRO A 203 4.11 -6.23 -1.13
CA PRO A 203 3.06 -5.86 -0.18
C PRO A 203 3.67 -5.36 1.13
N ALA A 204 2.94 -4.53 1.87
CA ALA A 204 3.33 -4.20 3.24
C ALA A 204 3.36 -5.44 4.13
N TYR A 205 4.38 -5.53 4.98
CA TYR A 205 4.58 -6.59 5.96
C TYR A 205 4.80 -5.96 7.36
N ASP A 206 5.04 -6.81 8.35
CA ASP A 206 4.95 -6.44 9.76
C ASP A 206 6.34 -6.42 10.41
N LEU A 207 6.74 -5.32 11.07
CA LEU A 207 8.02 -5.25 11.80
C LEU A 207 8.01 -6.06 13.08
N LEU A 208 6.83 -6.37 13.58
CA LEU A 208 6.70 -7.05 14.84
C LEU A 208 6.42 -8.52 14.53
N GLN A 209 5.29 -8.88 13.91
CA GLN A 209 4.83 -10.28 13.76
C GLN A 209 4.96 -11.04 15.08
N LEU A 210 4.21 -10.59 16.10
CA LEU A 210 4.41 -10.93 17.52
C LEU A 210 4.16 -12.38 17.95
N GLU A 211 4.03 -13.31 16.99
CA GLU A 211 4.04 -14.77 17.22
C GLU A 211 5.35 -15.46 16.72
N ARG A 212 6.13 -14.83 15.81
CA ARG A 212 7.56 -15.05 15.42
C ARG A 212 7.96 -13.85 14.53
N ASN A 213 9.04 -13.12 14.85
CA ASN A 213 9.14 -11.67 14.61
C ASN A 213 10.36 -11.18 13.76
N GLU A 214 10.20 -10.46 12.64
CA GLU A 214 10.37 -8.98 12.36
C GLU A 214 9.82 -8.64 10.94
N ALA A 215 10.11 -7.59 10.14
CA ALA A 215 10.73 -6.23 10.13
C ALA A 215 10.01 -5.50 8.95
N ALA A 216 9.60 -4.20 8.97
CA ALA A 216 8.95 -3.55 7.80
C ALA A 216 9.01 -1.98 7.70
N PRO A 217 9.08 -1.31 6.51
CA PRO A 217 9.53 0.12 6.41
C PRO A 217 8.49 1.26 6.21
N ASP A 218 7.86 1.38 5.01
CA ASP A 218 6.96 2.49 4.53
C ASP A 218 5.83 2.92 5.50
N LEU A 219 5.08 3.99 5.22
CA LEU A 219 3.87 4.36 5.97
C LEU A 219 2.88 3.19 6.10
N ARG A 220 2.66 2.42 5.02
CA ARG A 220 1.84 1.18 5.08
C ARG A 220 2.40 0.13 6.04
N ASN A 221 3.72 0.06 6.18
CA ASN A 221 4.38 -0.87 7.08
C ASN A 221 4.31 -0.36 8.53
N LEU A 222 4.56 0.93 8.80
CA LEU A 222 4.23 1.58 10.07
C LEU A 222 2.79 1.26 10.53
N ILE A 223 1.85 1.29 9.59
CA ILE A 223 0.45 0.94 9.84
C ILE A 223 0.30 -0.54 10.20
N GLN A 224 0.88 -1.45 9.41
CA GLN A 224 0.82 -2.90 9.64
C GLN A 224 1.40 -3.29 11.01
N ILE A 225 2.60 -2.79 11.33
CA ILE A 225 3.32 -2.92 12.61
C ILE A 225 2.42 -2.69 13.81
N VAL A 226 1.79 -1.52 13.82
CA VAL A 226 1.00 -1.07 14.95
C VAL A 226 -0.36 -1.79 14.99
N ASN A 227 -0.89 -2.20 13.84
CA ASN A 227 -2.12 -2.99 13.77
C ASN A 227 -1.95 -4.42 14.32
N SER A 228 -0.80 -5.05 14.04
CA SER A 228 -0.42 -6.39 14.52
C SER A 228 -0.11 -6.49 16.01
N LEU A 229 0.02 -5.38 16.74
CA LEU A 229 0.23 -5.42 18.19
C LEU A 229 -0.90 -6.22 18.88
N PRO A 230 -0.59 -7.21 19.73
CA PRO A 230 -1.59 -7.90 20.54
C PRO A 230 -2.38 -6.92 21.41
N ASN A 231 -3.68 -7.17 21.59
CA ASN A 231 -4.55 -6.35 22.44
C ASN A 231 -4.11 -6.29 23.92
N SER A 232 -3.21 -7.19 24.33
CA SER A 232 -2.59 -7.30 25.65
C SER A 232 -1.25 -6.57 25.78
N TYR A 233 -0.76 -5.90 24.73
CA TYR A 233 0.53 -5.21 24.78
C TYR A 233 0.48 -3.95 25.67
N THR A 234 1.19 -3.97 26.80
CA THR A 234 1.22 -2.90 27.81
C THR A 234 2.52 -2.08 27.82
N GLY A 235 3.48 -2.41 26.96
CA GLY A 235 4.78 -1.73 26.90
C GLY A 235 4.76 -0.36 26.20
N LYS A 236 5.96 0.17 25.94
CA LYS A 236 6.18 1.38 25.14
C LYS A 236 6.83 1.06 23.80
N LEU A 237 6.28 1.60 22.71
CA LEU A 237 6.81 1.50 21.35
C LEU A 237 7.46 2.85 20.98
N ASP A 238 8.76 2.85 20.70
CA ASP A 238 9.57 4.02 20.37
C ASP A 238 10.01 3.93 18.89
N ILE A 239 9.10 4.32 18.01
CA ILE A 239 9.28 4.25 16.56
C ILE A 239 10.25 5.33 16.08
N LEU A 240 11.29 4.92 15.34
CA LEU A 240 12.09 5.77 14.49
C LEU A 240 11.61 5.66 13.03
N LEU A 241 11.77 6.71 12.23
CA LEU A 241 11.47 6.75 10.78
C LEU A 241 12.39 7.79 10.11
N ASN A 242 13.46 7.39 9.42
CA ASN A 242 14.34 8.33 8.70
C ASN A 242 14.12 8.30 7.18
N ASN A 243 13.98 9.45 6.53
CA ASN A 243 13.90 9.55 5.07
C ASN A 243 14.74 10.73 4.57
N THR A 244 15.66 10.51 3.63
CA THR A 244 16.43 11.63 3.05
C THR A 244 15.58 12.48 2.11
N ASN A 245 14.46 11.96 1.58
CA ASN A 245 13.51 12.77 0.82
C ASN A 245 12.62 13.61 1.76
N ALA A 246 12.96 14.90 1.88
CA ALA A 246 12.20 15.85 2.68
C ALA A 246 10.74 15.99 2.21
N ILE A 247 10.41 15.78 0.93
CA ILE A 247 9.01 15.79 0.46
C ILE A 247 8.27 14.56 0.99
N THR A 248 8.85 13.36 0.84
CA THR A 248 8.24 12.11 1.35
C THR A 248 8.01 12.18 2.86
N LEU A 249 9.01 12.60 3.63
CA LEU A 249 8.90 12.67 5.09
C LEU A 249 7.82 13.66 5.53
N ASN A 250 7.79 14.86 4.94
CA ASN A 250 6.84 15.89 5.36
C ASN A 250 5.40 15.60 4.91
N ARG A 251 5.21 14.81 3.84
CA ARG A 251 3.90 14.19 3.53
C ARG A 251 3.48 13.19 4.59
N MET A 252 4.37 12.27 4.98
CA MET A 252 4.10 11.31 6.07
C MET A 252 3.76 12.04 7.38
N LEU A 253 4.47 13.13 7.69
CA LEU A 253 4.22 13.96 8.87
C LEU A 253 2.83 14.63 8.83
N VAL A 254 2.39 15.16 7.69
CA VAL A 254 1.04 15.73 7.54
C VAL A 254 -0.04 14.65 7.64
N ILE A 255 0.14 13.49 7.01
CA ILE A 255 -0.82 12.38 7.07
C ILE A 255 -0.94 11.83 8.50
N LEU A 256 0.18 11.64 9.20
CA LEU A 256 0.20 11.22 10.60
C LEU A 256 -0.34 12.31 11.54
N CYS A 257 -0.15 13.60 11.23
CA CYS A 257 -0.79 14.68 11.97
C CYS A 257 -2.31 14.61 11.83
N VAL A 258 -2.84 14.54 10.60
CA VAL A 258 -4.27 14.43 10.32
C VAL A 258 -4.89 13.20 10.99
N LEU A 259 -4.19 12.06 10.98
CA LEU A 259 -4.70 10.78 11.47
C LEU A 259 -4.58 10.58 12.99
N LEU A 260 -3.56 11.17 13.62
CA LEU A 260 -3.18 10.83 15.01
C LEU A 260 -3.27 11.99 16.00
N THR A 261 -3.49 13.24 15.62
CA THR A 261 -3.67 14.33 16.60
C THR A 261 -5.13 14.40 17.09
N PRO A 262 -5.39 14.94 18.31
CA PRO A 262 -6.74 15.21 18.77
C PRO A 262 -7.46 16.25 17.90
N GLY A 263 -8.68 15.92 17.44
CA GLY A 263 -9.50 16.76 16.57
C GLY A 263 -10.72 15.98 16.07
N PRO A 264 -10.84 15.69 14.75
CA PRO A 264 -11.92 14.90 14.17
C PRO A 264 -12.07 13.49 14.76
N SER A 265 -13.20 12.84 14.44
CA SER A 265 -13.37 11.42 14.75
C SER A 265 -12.34 10.55 14.03
N ILE A 266 -12.05 9.36 14.59
CA ILE A 266 -11.13 8.39 13.97
C ILE A 266 -11.61 7.95 12.57
N ASP A 267 -12.92 7.98 12.30
CA ASP A 267 -13.46 7.62 10.98
C ASP A 267 -13.22 8.71 9.93
N GLU A 268 -13.44 9.98 10.30
CA GLU A 268 -13.15 11.15 9.47
C GLU A 268 -11.64 11.26 9.19
N ALA A 269 -10.82 11.15 10.22
CA ALA A 269 -9.36 11.23 10.13
C ALA A 269 -8.80 10.11 9.22
N ALA A 270 -9.33 8.88 9.33
CA ALA A 270 -8.95 7.77 8.46
C ALA A 270 -9.42 7.94 7.00
N GLU A 271 -10.59 8.52 6.77
CA GLU A 271 -11.08 8.81 5.42
C GLU A 271 -10.26 9.90 4.73
N VAL A 272 -9.98 11.01 5.42
CA VAL A 272 -9.10 12.07 4.88
C VAL A 272 -7.69 11.54 4.67
N ALA A 273 -7.12 10.76 5.60
CA ALA A 273 -5.82 10.12 5.40
C ALA A 273 -5.80 9.14 4.19
N THR A 274 -6.88 8.41 3.93
CA THR A 274 -7.04 7.57 2.71
C THR A 274 -6.94 8.43 1.44
N HIS A 275 -7.62 9.57 1.41
CA HIS A 275 -7.53 10.50 0.29
C HIS A 275 -6.17 11.20 0.19
N LEU A 276 -5.52 11.55 1.30
CA LEU A 276 -4.17 12.14 1.29
C LEU A 276 -3.12 11.19 0.70
N MET A 277 -3.24 9.88 0.95
CA MET A 277 -2.32 8.87 0.42
C MET A 277 -2.53 8.58 -1.07
N TYR A 278 -3.76 8.61 -1.59
CA TYR A 278 -4.09 8.06 -2.91
C TYR A 278 -4.92 8.96 -3.85
N SER A 279 -5.42 10.11 -3.38
CA SER A 279 -6.25 11.02 -4.20
C SER A 279 -5.52 12.34 -4.46
N ALA A 280 -5.53 12.77 -5.72
CA ALA A 280 -4.96 14.04 -6.15
C ALA A 280 -5.85 15.25 -5.79
N PHE A 281 -7.11 15.01 -5.40
CA PHE A 281 -8.08 16.04 -5.03
C PHE A 281 -8.75 15.67 -3.70
N LEU A 282 -9.30 16.67 -3.01
CA LEU A 282 -9.95 16.59 -1.70
C LEU A 282 -11.26 17.42 -1.71
N PRO A 283 -12.22 17.12 -0.82
CA PRO A 283 -13.27 18.06 -0.43
C PRO A 283 -12.70 19.32 0.27
N GLU A 284 -13.39 20.46 0.17
CA GLU A 284 -12.93 21.74 0.74
C GLU A 284 -12.77 21.68 2.27
N THR A 285 -13.69 21.05 2.99
CA THR A 285 -13.57 20.87 4.45
C THR A 285 -12.34 20.04 4.83
N ALA A 286 -12.03 18.99 4.07
CA ALA A 286 -10.83 18.18 4.26
C ALA A 286 -9.54 18.95 3.90
N HIS A 287 -9.54 19.73 2.80
CA HIS A 287 -8.42 20.59 2.42
C HIS A 287 -8.14 21.70 3.45
N ALA A 288 -9.18 22.32 3.98
CA ALA A 288 -9.06 23.28 5.08
C ALA A 288 -8.47 22.64 6.35
N TYR A 289 -8.93 21.45 6.73
CA TYR A 289 -8.36 20.72 7.87
C TYR A 289 -6.89 20.33 7.66
N VAL A 290 -6.51 19.94 6.44
CA VAL A 290 -5.11 19.67 6.07
C VAL A 290 -4.25 20.92 6.18
N ARG A 291 -4.74 22.09 5.77
CA ARG A 291 -4.05 23.37 5.99
C ARG A 291 -3.91 23.73 7.47
N TYR A 292 -4.93 23.45 8.30
CA TYR A 292 -4.83 23.58 9.75
C TYR A 292 -3.73 22.68 10.33
N CYS A 293 -3.65 21.41 9.91
CA CYS A 293 -2.56 20.50 10.33
C CYS A 293 -1.17 20.98 9.87
N VAL A 294 -1.03 21.54 8.66
CA VAL A 294 0.22 22.20 8.22
C VAL A 294 0.55 23.39 9.12
N GLY A 295 -0.44 24.21 9.48
CA GLY A 295 -0.29 25.29 10.46
C GLY A 295 0.21 24.80 11.83
N MET A 296 -0.32 23.68 12.33
CA MET A 296 0.12 23.03 13.58
C MET A 296 1.57 22.52 13.53
N ILE A 297 2.01 21.97 12.39
CA ILE A 297 3.34 21.38 12.25
C ILE A 297 4.43 22.47 12.22
N TYR A 298 4.26 23.50 11.37
CA TYR A 298 5.30 24.47 11.03
C TYR A 298 5.11 25.87 11.67
N GLY A 299 4.02 26.09 12.43
CA GLY A 299 3.73 27.39 13.04
C GLY A 299 3.31 28.45 12.01
N CYS A 300 2.60 28.05 10.96
CA CYS A 300 2.25 28.89 9.80
C CYS A 300 0.74 29.18 9.67
N ALA A 301 -0.05 29.03 10.73
CA ALA A 301 -1.39 29.60 10.79
C ALA A 301 -1.30 31.15 10.79
N SER A 302 -2.25 31.84 10.17
CA SER A 302 -2.12 33.24 9.76
C SER A 302 -1.94 34.22 10.92
N ASP A 303 -0.99 35.13 10.74
CA ASP A 303 -1.02 36.46 11.32
C ASP A 303 -2.13 37.27 10.58
N GLU A 304 -3.40 37.00 10.87
CA GLU A 304 -4.53 37.82 10.39
C GLU A 304 -4.81 38.96 11.37
N GLU A 305 -4.90 40.18 10.84
CA GLU A 305 -4.91 41.40 11.64
C GLU A 305 -6.26 41.63 12.35
N GLY A 306 -6.20 42.09 13.60
CA GLY A 306 -7.34 42.76 14.24
C GLY A 306 -8.27 41.87 15.08
N SER A 307 -7.84 41.49 16.28
CA SER A 307 -8.57 41.91 17.50
C SER A 307 -7.84 41.54 18.80
N THR A 308 -7.69 42.53 19.67
CA THR A 308 -7.40 42.30 21.09
C THR A 308 -8.66 41.84 21.82
N HIS A 309 -8.64 40.66 22.44
CA HIS A 309 -9.19 40.51 23.79
C HIS A 309 -8.60 39.29 24.50
N ASP A 310 -8.22 39.48 25.76
CA ASP A 310 -7.64 38.45 26.62
C ASP A 310 -8.72 37.46 27.12
N THR A 311 -8.48 36.16 26.92
CA THR A 311 -8.93 35.12 27.85
C THR A 311 -7.89 33.98 27.91
N GLY A 312 -7.13 33.92 28.99
CA GLY A 312 -6.08 32.92 29.18
C GLY A 312 -6.57 31.46 29.24
N LYS A 313 -6.28 30.68 28.18
CA LYS A 313 -6.21 29.20 28.24
C LYS A 313 -4.92 28.70 27.58
N SER A 314 -4.33 27.65 28.17
CA SER A 314 -2.99 27.16 27.83
C SER A 314 -2.89 26.65 26.38
N ARG A 315 -2.45 27.51 25.45
CA ARG A 315 -2.04 27.10 24.11
C ARG A 315 -0.83 26.17 24.21
N ALA A 316 -0.86 25.07 23.46
CA ALA A 316 0.31 24.21 23.32
C ALA A 316 1.48 25.03 22.75
N LYS A 317 2.65 24.92 23.39
CA LYS A 317 3.84 25.73 23.08
C LYS A 317 4.55 25.25 21.80
N GLY A 318 3.85 25.35 20.67
CA GLY A 318 4.48 25.27 19.36
C GLY A 318 5.53 26.38 19.25
N LYS A 319 6.75 26.03 18.85
CA LYS A 319 7.70 27.03 18.36
C LYS A 319 7.04 27.70 17.14
N GLY A 320 7.04 29.03 17.09
CA GLY A 320 6.59 29.76 15.90
C GLY A 320 7.51 29.53 14.70
N LYS A 321 7.21 30.19 13.57
CA LYS A 321 8.02 30.19 12.34
C LYS A 321 9.52 30.02 12.63
N PRO A 322 10.22 29.06 11.99
CA PRO A 322 11.65 28.86 12.20
C PRO A 322 12.37 30.18 11.92
N LYS A 323 13.09 30.71 12.91
CA LYS A 323 13.93 31.89 12.71
C LYS A 323 15.03 31.51 11.74
N ASP A 324 15.42 32.39 10.82
CA ASP A 324 16.43 32.06 9.79
C ASP A 324 17.82 31.67 10.34
N ASN A 325 18.06 31.83 11.65
CA ASN A 325 19.27 31.37 12.35
C ASN A 325 19.13 29.99 13.06
N GLU A 326 17.95 29.34 13.07
CA GLU A 326 17.82 27.97 13.60
C GLU A 326 18.24 26.93 12.54
N MET A 327 19.34 26.21 12.77
CA MET A 327 19.86 25.21 11.82
C MET A 327 18.99 23.95 11.67
N SER A 328 18.16 23.63 12.66
CA SER A 328 17.27 22.45 12.65
C SER A 328 15.83 22.81 13.02
N PHE A 329 14.88 22.42 12.19
CA PHE A 329 13.47 22.35 12.54
C PHE A 329 13.23 21.17 13.49
N GLN A 330 12.50 21.41 14.58
CA GLN A 330 12.07 20.36 15.51
C GLN A 330 10.63 20.65 15.97
N THR A 331 9.76 19.64 15.91
CA THR A 331 8.37 19.73 16.37
C THR A 331 7.96 18.48 17.15
N THR A 332 6.92 18.60 17.98
CA THR A 332 6.39 17.50 18.80
C THR A 332 4.90 17.68 19.00
N LEU A 333 4.14 16.78 18.38
CA LEU A 333 2.68 16.76 18.42
C LEU A 333 2.20 15.70 19.43
N ARG A 334 1.11 16.02 20.14
CA ARG A 334 0.40 15.03 20.98
C ARG A 334 -0.39 14.10 20.07
N THR A 335 -0.38 12.80 20.36
CA THR A 335 -1.28 11.86 19.68
C THR A 335 -2.63 11.76 20.40
N LEU A 336 -3.54 10.93 19.87
CA LEU A 336 -4.76 10.47 20.54
C LEU A 336 -4.49 9.64 21.81
N GLY A 337 -3.26 9.11 21.98
CA GLY A 337 -2.85 8.27 23.11
C GLY A 337 -1.77 8.89 23.98
N GLN A 338 -1.07 8.05 24.76
CA GLN A 338 -0.02 8.50 25.68
C GLN A 338 1.28 8.93 24.97
N GLY A 339 1.54 8.35 23.78
CA GLY A 339 2.75 8.62 23.00
C GLY A 339 2.68 9.91 22.18
N LYS A 340 3.81 10.26 21.55
CA LYS A 340 4.00 11.54 20.85
C LYS A 340 4.55 11.34 19.44
N LEU A 341 4.18 12.25 18.54
CA LEU A 341 4.67 12.32 17.16
C LEU A 341 5.72 13.44 17.08
N TYR A 342 6.99 13.06 17.03
CA TYR A 342 8.15 13.95 16.92
C TYR A 342 8.58 14.08 15.46
N SER A 343 9.16 15.22 15.08
CA SER A 343 10.01 15.30 13.89
C SER A 343 11.19 16.23 14.13
N ALA A 344 12.36 15.87 13.58
CA ALA A 344 13.57 16.69 13.59
C ALA A 344 14.28 16.61 12.23
N GLN A 345 14.59 17.78 11.65
CA GLN A 345 15.06 17.94 10.28
C GLN A 345 16.00 19.16 10.19
N PRO A 346 16.92 19.25 9.22
CA PRO A 346 17.56 20.52 8.85
C PRO A 346 16.50 21.56 8.48
N ALA A 347 16.66 22.82 8.94
CA ALA A 347 15.65 23.86 8.72
C ALA A 347 15.48 24.25 7.24
N ALA A 348 16.53 24.08 6.43
CA ALA A 348 16.45 24.27 4.98
C ALA A 348 15.51 23.23 4.31
N SER A 349 15.50 22.00 4.80
CA SER A 349 14.78 20.87 4.19
C SER A 349 13.25 21.02 4.24
N ILE A 350 12.72 21.75 5.22
CA ILE A 350 11.27 22.00 5.32
C ILE A 350 10.77 23.14 4.42
N LYS A 351 11.64 24.02 3.90
CA LYS A 351 11.22 25.21 3.13
C LYS A 351 10.42 24.81 1.88
N ARG A 352 10.96 23.94 1.02
CA ARG A 352 10.29 23.46 -0.21
C ARG A 352 8.98 22.67 0.07
N PRO A 353 8.93 21.69 0.99
CA PRO A 353 7.66 21.05 1.37
C PRO A 353 6.60 22.03 1.89
N LEU A 354 7.00 23.02 2.71
CA LEU A 354 6.07 24.04 3.22
C LEU A 354 5.52 24.92 2.10
N GLU A 355 6.37 25.38 1.17
CA GLU A 355 5.93 26.10 -0.04
C GLU A 355 4.94 25.27 -0.88
N MET A 356 5.16 23.96 -1.02
CA MET A 356 4.25 23.06 -1.74
C MET A 356 2.88 23.00 -1.05
N PHE A 357 2.86 22.86 0.28
CA PHE A 357 1.62 22.73 1.06
C PHE A 357 0.82 24.04 1.15
N LEU A 358 1.50 25.19 1.15
CA LEU A 358 0.87 26.51 1.17
C LEU A 358 0.46 27.04 -0.22
N SER A 359 0.99 26.46 -1.30
CA SER A 359 0.77 26.87 -2.70
C SER A 359 -0.68 27.20 -3.10
N SER A 360 -0.81 28.12 -4.06
CA SER A 360 -2.08 28.74 -4.48
C SER A 360 -2.52 28.40 -5.92
N TYR A 361 -1.81 27.51 -6.64
CA TYR A 361 -2.19 27.12 -8.01
C TYR A 361 -3.64 26.59 -8.09
N THR A 362 -4.28 26.80 -9.24
CA THR A 362 -5.71 26.53 -9.45
C THR A 362 -6.03 25.04 -9.63
N LEU A 363 -7.28 24.65 -9.37
CA LEU A 363 -7.79 23.31 -9.68
C LEU A 363 -7.58 22.94 -11.16
N ALA A 364 -7.83 23.89 -12.07
CA ALA A 364 -7.65 23.66 -13.51
C ALA A 364 -6.21 23.27 -13.87
N LYS A 365 -5.19 23.98 -13.33
CA LYS A 365 -3.79 23.61 -13.57
C LYS A 365 -3.47 22.21 -13.03
N ALA A 366 -3.95 21.90 -11.83
CA ALA A 366 -3.76 20.60 -11.19
C ALA A 366 -4.41 19.45 -11.98
N ILE A 367 -5.61 19.65 -12.51
CA ILE A 367 -6.30 18.68 -13.37
C ILE A 367 -5.53 18.46 -14.68
N SER A 368 -5.13 19.53 -15.37
CA SER A 368 -4.39 19.43 -16.63
C SER A 368 -3.05 18.71 -16.43
N SER A 369 -2.22 19.16 -15.49
CA SER A 369 -0.92 18.52 -15.23
C SER A 369 -1.07 17.06 -14.82
N ARG A 370 -1.97 16.71 -13.89
CA ARG A 370 -2.21 15.31 -13.52
C ARG A 370 -2.66 14.47 -14.71
N ARG A 371 -3.49 15.03 -15.60
CA ARG A 371 -3.98 14.34 -16.80
C ARG A 371 -2.84 14.12 -17.80
N GLU A 372 -2.01 15.12 -18.04
CA GLU A 372 -0.83 15.06 -18.92
C GLU A 372 0.18 14.02 -18.41
N THR A 373 0.51 14.02 -17.12
CA THR A 373 1.43 13.05 -16.49
C THR A 373 0.88 11.62 -16.49
N VAL A 374 -0.39 11.41 -16.14
CA VAL A 374 -0.95 10.04 -16.01
C VAL A 374 -1.32 9.45 -17.38
N LEU A 375 -1.86 10.26 -18.30
CA LEU A 375 -2.30 9.84 -19.63
C LEU A 375 -1.30 10.18 -20.76
N ASP A 376 -0.04 10.45 -20.42
CA ASP A 376 1.08 10.68 -21.35
C ASP A 376 1.02 9.72 -22.56
N PRO A 377 0.86 10.22 -23.80
CA PRO A 377 0.82 9.38 -25.00
C PRO A 377 2.04 8.47 -25.17
N PHE A 378 3.24 8.92 -24.78
CA PHE A 378 4.47 8.13 -24.94
C PHE A 378 4.51 6.86 -24.09
N GLN A 379 3.66 6.77 -23.07
CA GLN A 379 3.62 5.63 -22.14
C GLN A 379 2.28 4.88 -22.21
N VAL A 380 1.59 4.95 -23.35
CA VAL A 380 0.36 4.16 -23.61
C VAL A 380 0.62 2.67 -23.52
N ASP A 381 1.74 2.19 -24.06
CA ASP A 381 2.01 0.75 -24.12
C ASP A 381 2.33 0.15 -22.73
N ASP A 382 2.95 0.89 -21.81
CA ASP A 382 3.13 0.42 -20.43
C ASP A 382 1.82 0.44 -19.62
N ARG A 383 0.95 1.44 -19.83
CA ARG A 383 -0.42 1.42 -19.29
C ARG A 383 -1.19 0.20 -19.78
N GLU A 384 -1.19 -0.05 -21.09
CA GLU A 384 -1.97 -1.14 -21.68
C GLU A 384 -1.37 -2.52 -21.41
N LYS A 385 -0.05 -2.64 -21.24
CA LYS A 385 0.65 -3.81 -20.68
C LYS A 385 0.15 -4.12 -19.27
N MET A 386 0.06 -3.12 -18.39
CA MET A 386 -0.56 -3.30 -17.06
C MET A 386 -2.02 -3.75 -17.19
N LEU A 387 -2.86 -3.08 -17.99
CA LEU A 387 -4.25 -3.47 -18.19
C LEU A 387 -4.38 -4.91 -18.76
N SER A 388 -3.45 -5.36 -19.60
CA SER A 388 -3.43 -6.71 -20.17
C SER A 388 -3.22 -7.82 -19.12
N MET A 389 -2.58 -7.52 -17.99
CA MET A 389 -2.48 -8.41 -16.83
C MET A 389 -3.82 -8.56 -16.10
N LEU A 390 -4.64 -7.51 -16.09
CA LEU A 390 -5.82 -7.38 -15.23
C LEU A 390 -7.09 -8.05 -15.78
N ALA A 391 -7.99 -8.40 -14.87
CA ALA A 391 -9.36 -8.81 -15.17
C ALA A 391 -10.20 -7.62 -15.70
N PRO A 392 -11.21 -7.84 -16.56
CA PRO A 392 -11.85 -6.74 -17.31
C PRO A 392 -12.47 -5.62 -16.46
N GLN A 393 -13.12 -5.95 -15.35
CA GLN A 393 -13.69 -4.93 -14.45
C GLN A 393 -12.61 -4.16 -13.67
N HIS A 394 -11.48 -4.81 -13.33
CA HIS A 394 -10.36 -4.16 -12.65
C HIS A 394 -9.68 -3.14 -13.58
N ARG A 395 -9.64 -3.40 -14.90
CA ARG A 395 -9.20 -2.43 -15.92
C ARG A 395 -10.10 -1.19 -15.95
N VAL A 396 -11.43 -1.37 -15.86
CA VAL A 396 -12.39 -0.25 -15.84
C VAL A 396 -12.23 0.57 -14.56
N ALA A 397 -12.12 -0.08 -13.40
CA ALA A 397 -11.87 0.60 -12.14
C ALA A 397 -10.55 1.41 -12.17
N LEU A 398 -9.46 0.82 -12.65
CA LEU A 398 -8.16 1.47 -12.76
C LEU A 398 -8.16 2.63 -13.78
N ALA A 399 -8.80 2.45 -14.94
CA ALA A 399 -8.95 3.51 -15.94
C ALA A 399 -9.79 4.69 -15.41
N ARG A 400 -10.86 4.42 -14.65
CA ARG A 400 -11.62 5.47 -13.94
C ARG A 400 -10.74 6.20 -12.93
N PHE A 401 -9.93 5.49 -12.14
CA PHE A 401 -8.99 6.13 -11.22
C PHE A 401 -7.95 7.01 -11.95
N TRP A 402 -7.43 6.57 -13.10
CA TRP A 402 -6.56 7.41 -13.94
C TRP A 402 -7.29 8.63 -14.51
N GLN A 403 -8.58 8.52 -14.82
CA GLN A 403 -9.42 9.62 -15.30
C GLN A 403 -9.78 10.64 -14.20
N THR A 404 -10.16 10.19 -13.01
CA THR A 404 -10.63 11.06 -11.90
C THR A 404 -9.49 11.55 -11.02
N GLY A 405 -8.47 10.74 -10.79
CA GLY A 405 -7.41 11.00 -9.80
C GLY A 405 -7.88 10.87 -8.34
N VAL A 406 -9.02 10.23 -8.07
CA VAL A 406 -9.58 10.05 -6.72
C VAL A 406 -9.85 8.57 -6.47
N LEU A 407 -9.31 8.05 -5.36
CA LEU A 407 -9.59 6.68 -4.89
C LEU A 407 -10.91 6.69 -4.09
N ALA A 408 -11.95 6.08 -4.66
CA ALA A 408 -13.29 6.04 -4.09
C ALA A 408 -14.12 4.88 -4.67
N PRO A 409 -15.22 4.45 -4.01
CA PRO A 409 -16.18 3.49 -4.56
C PRO A 409 -16.86 4.00 -5.84
N PHE A 410 -17.26 3.07 -6.70
CA PHE A 410 -17.80 3.39 -8.03
C PHE A 410 -19.08 4.25 -7.96
N GLY A 411 -19.91 4.06 -6.93
CA GLY A 411 -21.11 4.86 -6.68
C GLY A 411 -20.89 6.26 -6.08
N LEU A 412 -19.68 6.65 -5.67
CA LEU A 412 -19.45 7.93 -4.99
C LEU A 412 -19.53 9.13 -5.97
N ASP A 413 -20.20 10.20 -5.53
CA ASP A 413 -20.28 11.48 -6.24
C ASP A 413 -19.00 12.29 -6.01
N LEU A 414 -18.16 12.40 -7.04
CA LEU A 414 -16.86 13.06 -6.96
C LEU A 414 -16.93 14.58 -7.18
N ARG A 415 -18.12 15.17 -7.36
CA ARG A 415 -18.25 16.62 -7.64
C ARG A 415 -17.72 17.52 -6.53
N GLY A 416 -17.72 17.07 -5.27
CA GLY A 416 -17.18 17.85 -4.15
C GLY A 416 -15.65 17.90 -4.07
N PHE A 417 -14.92 17.15 -4.90
CA PHE A 417 -13.46 17.07 -4.87
C PHE A 417 -12.80 18.22 -5.66
N GLU A 418 -13.08 19.46 -5.26
CA GLU A 418 -12.71 20.68 -5.99
C GLU A 418 -11.33 21.26 -5.57
N CYS A 419 -10.66 20.65 -4.59
CA CYS A 419 -9.44 21.19 -3.99
C CYS A 419 -8.23 20.29 -4.33
N PRO A 420 -7.16 20.79 -4.97
CA PRO A 420 -5.95 20.00 -5.17
C PRO A 420 -5.33 19.57 -3.84
N ASN A 421 -5.09 18.27 -3.68
CA ASN A 421 -4.33 17.73 -2.56
C ASN A 421 -2.90 18.28 -2.63
N ARG A 422 -2.58 19.29 -1.80
CA ARG A 422 -1.30 20.01 -1.85
C ARG A 422 -0.09 19.14 -1.51
N LEU A 423 -0.29 17.91 -1.01
CA LEU A 423 0.77 16.92 -0.92
C LEU A 423 1.22 16.40 -2.30
N MET A 424 0.32 16.33 -3.29
CA MET A 424 0.48 15.57 -4.54
C MET A 424 1.17 16.32 -5.69
N PHE A 425 1.45 17.61 -5.56
CA PHE A 425 1.99 18.45 -6.65
C PHE A 425 3.16 19.32 -6.19
N SER A 426 3.94 19.83 -7.14
CA SER A 426 5.01 20.80 -6.93
C SER A 426 4.49 22.14 -6.36
N THR A 427 5.40 23.04 -6.00
CA THR A 427 5.06 24.44 -5.66
C THR A 427 4.30 25.16 -6.78
N GLN A 428 4.54 24.77 -8.03
CA GLN A 428 3.89 25.31 -9.22
C GLN A 428 2.58 24.59 -9.59
N GLY A 429 2.27 23.45 -8.98
CA GLY A 429 1.08 22.65 -9.30
C GLY A 429 1.29 21.56 -10.35
N ASP A 430 2.54 21.15 -10.57
CA ASP A 430 2.88 20.05 -11.48
C ASP A 430 2.76 18.73 -10.71
N TYR A 431 2.09 17.72 -11.27
CA TYR A 431 1.79 16.48 -10.55
C TYR A 431 3.05 15.67 -10.28
N LEU A 432 3.28 15.30 -9.01
CA LEU A 432 4.47 14.58 -8.57
C LEU A 432 4.32 13.06 -8.58
N GLY A 433 3.15 12.54 -8.98
CA GLY A 433 2.93 11.09 -9.14
C GLY A 433 3.66 10.53 -10.35
N LEU A 434 4.12 9.28 -10.24
CA LEU A 434 4.79 8.58 -11.33
C LEU A 434 3.91 8.49 -12.57
N THR A 435 4.51 8.64 -13.75
CA THR A 435 3.84 8.40 -15.02
C THR A 435 3.50 6.91 -15.20
N SER A 436 2.50 6.63 -16.05
CA SER A 436 2.06 5.32 -16.58
C SER A 436 1.70 4.13 -15.66
N ALA A 437 2.23 4.03 -14.43
CA ALA A 437 2.13 2.81 -13.62
C ALA A 437 1.39 2.99 -12.26
N ILE A 438 0.56 4.03 -12.11
CA ILE A 438 -0.16 4.28 -10.84
C ILE A 438 -1.33 3.30 -10.67
N ASN A 439 -1.07 2.12 -10.10
CA ASN A 439 -2.08 1.25 -9.54
C ASN A 439 -2.05 1.37 -7.99
N PRO A 440 -3.09 1.93 -7.34
CA PRO A 440 -3.10 2.12 -5.89
C PRO A 440 -3.20 0.81 -5.10
N LEU A 441 -3.54 -0.32 -5.75
CA LEU A 441 -3.50 -1.65 -5.16
C LEU A 441 -2.06 -2.14 -4.94
N HIS A 442 -1.06 -1.56 -5.62
CA HIS A 442 0.33 -1.98 -5.47
C HIS A 442 0.83 -1.74 -4.04
N GLY A 443 1.43 -2.77 -3.45
CA GLY A 443 1.92 -2.73 -2.07
C GLY A 443 0.88 -2.98 -0.98
N TRP A 444 -0.33 -3.43 -1.34
CA TRP A 444 -1.32 -3.98 -0.40
C TRP A 444 -1.46 -5.50 -0.62
N ASP A 445 -1.85 -6.24 0.42
CA ASP A 445 -2.33 -7.61 0.25
C ASP A 445 -3.71 -7.57 -0.44
N ALA A 446 -3.74 -7.88 -1.73
CA ALA A 446 -4.96 -7.86 -2.52
C ALA A 446 -5.98 -8.94 -2.08
N SER A 447 -5.59 -9.99 -1.37
CA SER A 447 -6.49 -11.07 -0.96
C SER A 447 -7.45 -10.66 0.18
N SER A 448 -7.04 -9.71 1.05
CA SER A 448 -7.89 -9.16 2.13
C SER A 448 -8.86 -8.05 1.68
N ILE A 449 -8.67 -7.50 0.47
CA ILE A 449 -9.46 -6.37 -0.06
C ILE A 449 -10.94 -6.75 -0.32
N PRO A 450 -11.30 -7.89 -0.93
CA PRO A 450 -12.69 -8.24 -1.22
C PRO A 450 -13.55 -8.40 0.04
N LEU A 451 -13.00 -8.98 1.10
CA LEU A 451 -13.64 -9.10 2.41
C LEU A 451 -13.96 -7.73 3.01
N SER A 452 -13.07 -6.75 2.78
CA SER A 452 -13.27 -5.36 3.20
C SER A 452 -14.42 -4.72 2.40
N GLY A 453 -14.40 -4.81 1.07
CA GLY A 453 -15.47 -4.29 0.21
C GLY A 453 -16.84 -4.90 0.49
N GLN A 454 -16.92 -6.22 0.72
CA GLN A 454 -18.17 -6.92 1.01
C GLN A 454 -18.83 -6.42 2.30
N ARG A 455 -18.05 -6.18 3.38
CA ARG A 455 -18.54 -5.63 4.66
C ARG A 455 -19.19 -4.26 4.51
N HIS A 456 -18.75 -3.47 3.54
CA HIS A 456 -19.26 -2.12 3.25
C HIS A 456 -20.28 -2.09 2.10
N GLY A 457 -20.79 -3.25 1.66
CA GLY A 457 -21.90 -3.35 0.71
C GLY A 457 -21.51 -3.38 -0.77
N ILE A 458 -20.23 -3.58 -1.12
CA ILE A 458 -19.85 -3.83 -2.52
C ILE A 458 -20.24 -5.28 -2.87
N PRO A 459 -21.12 -5.51 -3.87
CA PRO A 459 -21.58 -6.85 -4.21
C PRO A 459 -20.53 -7.62 -5.00
N SER A 460 -20.19 -8.81 -4.50
CA SER A 460 -19.48 -9.85 -5.25
C SER A 460 -20.34 -10.33 -6.43
N THR A 461 -19.69 -10.72 -7.53
CA THR A 461 -20.35 -11.41 -8.66
C THR A 461 -20.55 -12.91 -8.43
N SER A 462 -20.02 -13.47 -7.34
CA SER A 462 -20.24 -14.85 -6.92
C SER A 462 -21.16 -14.93 -5.69
N SER A 463 -22.04 -15.93 -5.65
CA SER A 463 -22.85 -16.29 -4.47
C SER A 463 -22.06 -17.15 -3.46
N SER A 464 -20.74 -17.07 -3.49
CA SER A 464 -19.85 -17.75 -2.54
C SER A 464 -19.86 -17.00 -1.21
N SER A 465 -19.82 -17.73 -0.09
CA SER A 465 -19.61 -17.13 1.24
C SER A 465 -18.23 -16.51 1.38
N THR A 466 -17.23 -17.02 0.66
CA THR A 466 -15.89 -16.42 0.55
C THR A 466 -15.82 -15.57 -0.72
N PRO A 467 -15.69 -14.23 -0.64
CA PRO A 467 -15.50 -13.40 -1.81
C PRO A 467 -14.09 -13.60 -2.37
N SER A 468 -13.95 -13.71 -3.69
CA SER A 468 -12.65 -13.72 -4.36
C SER A 468 -12.39 -12.38 -5.04
N THR A 469 -11.13 -11.98 -5.12
CA THR A 469 -10.71 -10.76 -5.82
C THR A 469 -11.09 -10.82 -7.30
N SER A 470 -10.99 -12.00 -7.92
CA SER A 470 -11.47 -12.29 -9.27
C SER A 470 -12.98 -12.14 -9.48
N THR A 471 -13.79 -12.03 -8.42
CA THR A 471 -15.25 -11.83 -8.51
C THR A 471 -15.71 -10.46 -7.99
N GLN A 472 -14.80 -9.57 -7.59
CA GLN A 472 -15.12 -8.25 -7.04
C GLN A 472 -15.07 -7.15 -8.12
N PRO A 473 -16.22 -6.60 -8.58
CA PRO A 473 -16.24 -5.70 -9.74
C PRO A 473 -15.69 -4.30 -9.41
N ASP A 474 -15.91 -3.81 -8.19
CA ASP A 474 -15.40 -2.53 -7.69
C ASP A 474 -14.22 -2.77 -6.74
N VAL A 475 -13.10 -3.21 -7.32
CA VAL A 475 -11.86 -3.52 -6.58
C VAL A 475 -11.24 -2.27 -5.95
N LEU A 476 -11.43 -1.08 -6.54
CA LEU A 476 -10.89 0.17 -5.99
C LEU A 476 -11.79 0.79 -4.91
N GLY A 477 -13.11 0.65 -4.99
CA GLY A 477 -13.99 0.89 -3.85
C GLY A 477 -13.68 -0.03 -2.68
N SER A 478 -13.35 -1.29 -2.97
CA SER A 478 -12.96 -2.26 -1.95
C SER A 478 -11.63 -1.86 -1.30
N LEU A 479 -10.66 -1.37 -2.09
CA LEU A 479 -9.40 -0.83 -1.58
C LEU A 479 -9.63 0.44 -0.72
N PHE A 480 -10.49 1.36 -1.13
CA PHE A 480 -10.85 2.53 -0.32
C PHE A 480 -11.34 2.13 1.07
N PHE A 481 -12.29 1.20 1.15
CA PHE A 481 -12.80 0.70 2.44
C PHE A 481 -11.73 -0.08 3.23
N HIS A 482 -10.89 -0.86 2.55
CA HIS A 482 -9.77 -1.57 3.18
C HIS A 482 -8.78 -0.61 3.84
N ILE A 483 -8.25 0.37 3.09
CA ILE A 483 -7.30 1.37 3.62
C ILE A 483 -7.94 2.12 4.78
N LYS A 484 -9.18 2.61 4.62
CA LYS A 484 -9.90 3.33 5.67
C LYS A 484 -10.02 2.48 6.94
N ALA A 485 -10.42 1.22 6.84
CA ALA A 485 -10.52 0.31 8.00
C ALA A 485 -9.15 0.07 8.67
N THR A 486 -8.10 -0.13 7.86
CA THR A 486 -6.72 -0.36 8.35
C THR A 486 -6.14 0.90 9.01
N LEU A 487 -6.46 2.11 8.53
CA LEU A 487 -6.09 3.38 9.15
C LEU A 487 -6.90 3.68 10.43
N ARG A 488 -8.19 3.30 10.48
CA ARG A 488 -8.99 3.36 11.72
C ARG A 488 -8.40 2.47 12.82
N LEU A 489 -7.99 1.24 12.47
CA LEU A 489 -7.36 0.33 13.42
C LEU A 489 -6.05 0.95 13.94
N PHE A 490 -5.25 1.54 13.05
CA PHE A 490 -3.99 2.20 13.40
C PHE A 490 -4.18 3.37 14.38
N ALA A 491 -5.08 4.29 14.08
CA ALA A 491 -5.40 5.40 14.99
C ALA A 491 -5.95 4.91 16.34
N SER A 492 -6.76 3.83 16.33
CA SER A 492 -7.26 3.18 17.56
C SER A 492 -6.14 2.52 18.38
N ARG A 493 -5.17 1.87 17.73
CA ARG A 493 -3.96 1.30 18.35
C ARG A 493 -3.08 2.39 18.97
N ILE A 494 -2.79 3.47 18.24
CA ILE A 494 -2.06 4.64 18.76
C ILE A 494 -2.77 5.27 19.97
N LYS A 495 -4.12 5.32 19.97
CA LYS A 495 -4.91 5.80 21.10
C LYS A 495 -4.81 4.92 22.35
N THR A 496 -4.69 3.61 22.18
CA THR A 496 -4.78 2.61 23.27
C THR A 496 -3.43 2.15 23.83
N HIS A 497 -2.37 2.16 23.03
CA HIS A 497 -1.03 1.68 23.42
C HIS A 497 -0.05 2.86 23.54
N ASN A 498 1.04 2.72 24.29
CA ASN A 498 2.01 3.79 24.48
C ASN A 498 3.00 3.88 23.30
N ILE A 499 2.55 4.48 22.18
CA ILE A 499 3.29 4.49 20.91
C ILE A 499 3.78 5.91 20.56
N SER A 500 5.08 6.12 20.60
CA SER A 500 5.75 7.35 20.14
C SER A 500 6.43 7.13 18.79
N ILE A 501 6.40 8.13 17.90
CA ILE A 501 6.86 8.06 16.50
C ILE A 501 7.79 9.24 16.22
N HIS A 502 8.98 8.99 15.67
CA HIS A 502 10.04 9.99 15.45
C HIS A 502 10.42 10.07 13.95
N LEU A 503 9.98 11.11 13.24
CA LEU A 503 10.26 11.32 11.81
C LEU A 503 11.49 12.21 11.58
N LEU A 504 12.55 11.64 10.99
CA LEU A 504 13.84 12.28 10.78
C LEU A 504 14.18 12.48 9.29
N GLN A 505 14.94 13.55 9.00
CA GLN A 505 15.47 13.86 7.67
C GLN A 505 17.00 14.02 7.74
N TYR A 506 17.74 12.92 7.84
CA TYR A 506 19.21 12.94 7.85
C TYR A 506 19.79 11.87 6.91
N ASP A 507 21.03 12.08 6.43
CA ASP A 507 21.81 11.01 5.78
C ASP A 507 21.92 9.83 6.76
N SER A 508 21.56 8.63 6.29
CA SER A 508 21.49 7.43 7.14
C SER A 508 22.82 7.09 7.83
N ARG A 509 23.96 7.49 7.25
CA ARG A 509 25.31 7.24 7.75
C ARG A 509 25.80 8.27 8.76
N LEU A 510 25.19 9.46 8.73
CA LEU A 510 25.34 10.45 9.79
C LEU A 510 24.40 10.15 10.95
N LEU A 511 23.18 9.64 10.65
CA LEU A 511 22.21 9.23 11.64
C LEU A 511 22.68 8.01 12.45
N SER A 512 23.23 6.98 11.80
CA SER A 512 23.80 5.80 12.47
C SER A 512 24.85 6.22 13.53
N LYS A 513 25.83 7.02 13.10
CA LYS A 513 26.92 7.54 13.95
C LYS A 513 26.39 8.46 15.06
N GLY A 514 25.35 9.25 14.79
CA GLY A 514 24.64 10.06 15.80
C GLY A 514 23.84 9.23 16.81
N LEU A 515 23.29 8.08 16.41
CA LEU A 515 22.64 7.12 17.30
C LEU A 515 23.66 6.42 18.20
N SER A 516 24.81 5.99 17.65
CA SER A 516 25.89 5.33 18.40
C SER A 516 26.48 6.18 19.54
N ILE A 517 26.38 7.52 19.46
CA ILE A 517 26.81 8.45 20.52
C ILE A 517 25.64 9.09 21.28
N GLY A 518 24.42 8.58 21.08
CA GLY A 518 23.25 8.94 21.88
C GLY A 518 22.63 10.33 21.63
N VAL A 519 22.84 10.95 20.46
CA VAL A 519 22.31 12.30 20.12
C VAL A 519 20.77 12.41 20.27
N LEU A 520 20.06 11.29 20.18
CA LEU A 520 18.60 11.22 20.29
C LEU A 520 18.21 10.51 21.60
N PRO A 521 17.71 11.22 22.64
CA PRO A 521 17.48 10.63 23.97
C PRO A 521 16.52 9.43 24.04
N ALA A 522 15.62 9.26 23.07
CA ALA A 522 14.75 8.07 22.98
C ALA A 522 15.52 6.79 22.57
N PHE A 523 16.71 6.95 21.98
CA PHE A 523 17.55 5.91 21.39
C PHE A 523 18.99 5.96 21.93
N ALA A 524 19.21 6.60 23.09
CA ALA A 524 20.54 6.86 23.65
C ALA A 524 21.42 5.62 23.81
N GLU A 525 20.82 4.49 24.21
CA GLU A 525 21.49 3.19 24.38
C GLU A 525 22.00 2.55 23.08
N ALA A 526 21.72 3.15 21.90
CA ALA A 526 22.03 2.63 20.57
C ALA A 526 21.46 1.24 20.21
N ALA A 527 20.85 0.51 21.15
CA ALA A 527 20.34 -0.85 20.99
C ALA A 527 18.91 -0.89 20.42
N PHE A 528 18.77 -1.09 19.12
CA PHE A 528 17.51 -1.37 18.44
C PHE A 528 17.28 -2.87 18.42
N ASP A 529 16.13 -3.30 18.94
CA ASP A 529 15.67 -4.68 18.81
C ASP A 529 15.50 -5.15 17.36
N ARG A 530 15.47 -4.21 16.41
CA ARG A 530 14.59 -4.26 15.24
C ARG A 530 15.08 -3.22 14.22
N ILE A 531 15.72 -3.65 13.12
CA ILE A 531 16.33 -2.75 12.11
C ILE A 531 15.97 -3.19 10.69
N ASP A 532 15.81 -2.23 9.78
CA ASP A 532 16.20 -2.46 8.40
C ASP A 532 16.54 -1.17 7.65
N VAL A 533 17.26 -1.41 6.55
CA VAL A 533 17.92 -0.44 5.70
C VAL A 533 17.26 -0.35 4.31
N GLY A 534 16.17 -1.08 4.08
CA GLY A 534 15.45 -1.19 2.82
C GLY A 534 16.36 -1.68 1.70
N ASP A 535 16.38 -0.92 0.61
CA ASP A 535 17.29 -1.04 -0.53
C ASP A 535 18.49 -0.10 -0.44
N MET A 536 18.91 0.34 0.76
CA MET A 536 20.11 1.16 0.93
C MET A 536 21.37 0.45 0.41
N GLY A 537 21.45 -0.89 0.51
CA GLY A 537 22.52 -1.69 -0.10
C GLY A 537 22.56 -1.67 -1.64
N ASP A 538 21.46 -1.29 -2.30
CA ASP A 538 21.36 -1.05 -3.76
C ASP A 538 21.59 0.44 -4.14
N GLN A 539 21.72 1.32 -3.14
CA GLN A 539 21.82 2.79 -3.30
C GLN A 539 23.19 3.36 -2.93
N LEU A 540 23.91 2.70 -2.00
CA LEU A 540 25.27 3.05 -1.61
C LEU A 540 26.24 2.70 -2.76
N GLN A 541 26.72 3.75 -3.45
CA GLN A 541 27.61 3.63 -4.62
C GLN A 541 29.01 3.17 -4.24
N ASP A 542 29.46 3.55 -3.05
CA ASP A 542 30.62 3.01 -2.35
C ASP A 542 30.13 2.07 -1.25
N GLY A 543 30.88 1.00 -0.95
CA GLY A 543 30.66 0.13 0.21
C GLY A 543 29.41 -0.78 0.20
N GLY A 544 28.35 -0.44 -0.52
CA GLY A 544 27.20 -1.30 -0.81
C GLY A 544 26.57 -1.95 0.44
N VAL A 545 26.43 -3.28 0.42
CA VAL A 545 25.87 -4.03 1.56
C VAL A 545 26.80 -4.00 2.79
N ALA A 546 28.13 -4.01 2.59
CA ALA A 546 29.10 -3.99 3.68
C ALA A 546 29.09 -2.67 4.46
N GLU A 547 29.07 -1.50 3.82
CA GLU A 547 28.94 -0.20 4.51
C GLU A 547 27.60 -0.13 5.26
N CYS A 548 26.52 -0.65 4.66
CA CYS A 548 25.21 -0.72 5.27
C CYS A 548 25.19 -1.56 6.57
N LEU A 549 25.88 -2.70 6.57
CA LEU A 549 26.07 -3.54 7.76
C LEU A 549 27.00 -2.89 8.79
N ALA A 550 28.08 -2.23 8.36
CA ALA A 550 29.03 -1.57 9.25
C ALA A 550 28.41 -0.41 10.04
N ASP A 551 27.52 0.37 9.42
CA ASP A 551 26.85 1.50 10.07
C ASP A 551 25.65 1.07 10.94
N TRP A 552 24.85 0.09 10.52
CA TRP A 552 23.59 -0.27 11.20
C TRP A 552 23.64 -1.56 12.03
N GLY A 553 24.57 -2.47 11.72
CA GLY A 553 24.78 -3.71 12.48
C GLY A 553 25.17 -3.49 13.95
N PRO A 554 26.08 -2.55 14.29
CA PRO A 554 26.42 -2.21 15.68
C PRO A 554 25.25 -1.68 16.52
N LEU A 555 24.20 -1.15 15.87
CA LEU A 555 23.01 -0.63 16.53
C LEU A 555 22.01 -1.74 16.91
N LEU A 556 22.32 -3.01 16.65
CA LEU A 556 21.41 -4.12 16.93
C LEU A 556 21.48 -4.56 18.40
N SER A 557 20.32 -4.80 19.01
CA SER A 557 20.22 -5.17 20.43
C SER A 557 20.79 -6.54 20.73
N LYS A 558 21.92 -6.58 21.44
CA LYS A 558 22.61 -7.81 21.85
C LYS A 558 21.92 -8.55 23.01
N GLU A 559 20.99 -7.90 23.69
CA GLU A 559 20.19 -8.48 24.80
C GLU A 559 18.99 -9.30 24.31
N ASN A 560 18.61 -9.15 23.03
CA ASN A 560 17.41 -9.74 22.46
C ASN A 560 17.80 -10.79 21.40
N GLU A 561 17.71 -12.07 21.73
CA GLU A 561 18.00 -13.20 20.82
C GLU A 561 17.22 -13.16 19.50
N HIS A 562 16.09 -12.47 19.46
CA HIS A 562 15.26 -12.34 18.27
C HIS A 562 15.63 -11.12 17.42
N ALA A 563 16.66 -10.33 17.77
CA ALA A 563 17.05 -9.12 17.05
C ALA A 563 17.74 -9.42 15.71
N CYS A 564 17.37 -8.64 14.70
CA CYS A 564 17.82 -8.76 13.33
C CYS A 564 17.85 -7.40 12.60
N LEU A 565 18.69 -7.34 11.57
CA LEU A 565 18.70 -6.35 10.52
C LEU A 565 18.22 -7.03 9.23
N LEU A 566 17.08 -6.59 8.68
CA LEU A 566 16.67 -6.97 7.33
C LEU A 566 17.29 -6.03 6.29
N MET A 567 17.48 -6.54 5.08
CA MET A 567 17.57 -5.73 3.86
C MET A 567 16.76 -6.37 2.73
N HIS A 568 16.48 -5.61 1.69
CA HIS A 568 16.04 -6.15 0.40
C HIS A 568 16.88 -5.60 -0.75
N SER A 569 17.01 -6.38 -1.83
CA SER A 569 17.67 -5.95 -3.06
C SER A 569 16.78 -6.20 -4.27
N LYS A 570 16.71 -5.20 -5.14
CA LYS A 570 16.10 -5.18 -6.47
C LYS A 570 17.18 -5.18 -7.57
N ARG A 571 18.44 -4.88 -7.23
CA ARG A 571 19.53 -4.63 -8.18
C ARG A 571 20.65 -5.68 -8.15
N TRP A 572 20.57 -6.68 -7.28
CA TRP A 572 21.54 -7.79 -7.15
C TRP A 572 21.93 -8.54 -8.44
N PHE A 573 21.14 -8.40 -9.52
CA PHE A 573 21.39 -9.03 -10.82
C PHE A 573 22.03 -8.08 -11.84
N GLU A 574 22.30 -6.81 -11.53
CA GLU A 574 22.90 -5.86 -12.49
C GLU A 574 24.30 -6.30 -12.95
N ASP A 575 25.08 -6.92 -12.05
CA ASP A 575 26.39 -7.54 -12.36
C ASP A 575 26.30 -8.93 -13.04
N GLU A 576 25.16 -9.64 -12.89
CA GLU A 576 24.90 -10.94 -13.55
C GLU A 576 23.51 -10.97 -14.23
N PRO A 577 23.29 -10.23 -15.35
CA PRO A 577 21.97 -10.16 -15.97
C PRO A 577 21.43 -11.49 -16.49
N GLU A 578 22.30 -12.46 -16.78
CA GLU A 578 21.89 -13.84 -17.13
C GLU A 578 21.27 -14.62 -15.94
N ALA A 579 21.32 -14.12 -14.70
CA ALA A 579 20.65 -14.75 -13.56
C ALA A 579 19.11 -14.62 -13.63
N VAL A 580 18.60 -13.49 -14.12
CA VAL A 580 17.16 -13.21 -14.25
C VAL A 580 16.63 -13.59 -15.64
N ALA A 581 15.35 -13.95 -15.72
CA ALA A 581 14.76 -14.46 -16.97
C ALA A 581 14.78 -13.45 -18.11
N ARG A 582 14.59 -12.15 -17.81
CA ARG A 582 14.57 -11.07 -18.80
C ARG A 582 15.95 -10.86 -19.44
N GLY A 583 17.02 -11.01 -18.67
CA GLY A 583 18.40 -10.85 -19.16
C GLY A 583 19.00 -12.11 -19.77
N ASN A 584 18.39 -13.29 -19.56
CA ASN A 584 18.90 -14.55 -20.08
C ASN A 584 18.20 -14.98 -21.40
N PRO A 585 18.86 -14.86 -22.58
CA PRO A 585 18.25 -15.25 -23.86
C PRO A 585 17.97 -16.76 -23.99
N LYS A 586 18.55 -17.59 -23.12
CA LYS A 586 18.34 -19.05 -23.08
C LYS A 586 17.11 -19.41 -22.23
N ALA A 587 16.63 -18.54 -21.33
CA ALA A 587 15.50 -18.84 -20.45
C ALA A 587 14.22 -19.20 -21.23
N VAL A 588 13.91 -18.43 -22.28
CA VAL A 588 12.78 -18.71 -23.19
C VAL A 588 12.96 -20.05 -23.91
N LYS A 589 14.18 -20.39 -24.33
CA LYS A 589 14.48 -21.67 -24.99
C LYS A 589 14.29 -22.86 -24.05
N VAL A 590 14.82 -22.79 -22.83
CA VAL A 590 14.66 -23.84 -21.81
C VAL A 590 13.19 -23.99 -21.39
N LEU A 591 12.43 -22.89 -21.37
CA LEU A 591 10.97 -22.91 -21.20
C LEU A 591 10.29 -23.73 -22.30
N MET A 592 10.59 -23.42 -23.58
CA MET A 592 10.04 -24.12 -24.73
C MET A 592 10.39 -25.60 -24.72
N GLU A 593 11.65 -25.95 -24.48
CA GLU A 593 12.14 -27.34 -24.42
C GLU A 593 11.45 -28.17 -23.32
N ARG A 594 11.11 -27.54 -22.17
CA ARG A 594 10.37 -28.20 -21.09
C ARG A 594 8.87 -28.30 -21.41
N CYS A 595 8.24 -27.23 -21.90
CA CYS A 595 6.83 -27.25 -22.27
C CYS A 595 6.51 -28.24 -23.40
N GLN A 596 7.46 -28.46 -24.33
CA GLN A 596 7.33 -29.46 -25.40
C GLN A 596 7.20 -30.90 -24.88
N LYS A 597 7.66 -31.18 -23.66
CA LYS A 597 7.55 -32.49 -22.98
C LYS A 597 6.19 -32.71 -22.30
N VAL A 598 5.35 -31.67 -22.21
CA VAL A 598 4.00 -31.73 -21.62
C VAL A 598 2.95 -31.68 -22.75
N PRO A 599 2.24 -32.77 -23.07
CA PRO A 599 1.37 -32.84 -24.25
C PRO A 599 0.26 -31.77 -24.28
N SER A 600 -0.33 -31.44 -23.12
CA SER A 600 -1.38 -30.43 -22.97
C SER A 600 -0.90 -28.99 -23.21
N LEU A 601 0.41 -28.76 -23.24
CA LEU A 601 1.06 -27.46 -23.43
C LEU A 601 1.65 -27.29 -24.84
N LYS A 602 2.14 -28.39 -25.43
CA LYS A 602 2.82 -28.40 -26.75
C LYS A 602 2.04 -27.70 -27.87
N SER A 603 0.70 -27.82 -27.89
CA SER A 603 -0.18 -27.14 -28.84
C SER A 603 -0.39 -25.65 -28.52
N LYS A 604 -0.54 -25.31 -27.23
CA LYS A 604 -0.76 -23.95 -26.73
C LYS A 604 0.43 -23.04 -27.00
N LEU A 605 1.64 -23.45 -26.60
CA LEU A 605 2.83 -22.62 -26.82
C LEU A 605 3.18 -22.50 -28.31
N LYS A 606 2.88 -23.50 -29.15
CA LYS A 606 2.99 -23.39 -30.61
C LYS A 606 2.08 -22.31 -31.23
N ASN A 607 1.07 -21.81 -30.51
CA ASN A 607 0.30 -20.65 -30.93
C ASN A 607 0.81 -19.36 -30.26
N LEU A 608 1.18 -19.40 -28.97
CA LEU A 608 1.74 -18.23 -28.26
C LEU A 608 2.99 -17.65 -28.94
N PHE A 609 3.89 -18.50 -29.45
CA PHE A 609 5.13 -18.06 -30.11
C PHE A 609 4.97 -17.69 -31.59
N LYS A 610 3.76 -17.73 -32.18
CA LYS A 610 3.53 -17.23 -33.55
C LYS A 610 3.50 -15.71 -33.64
N THR A 611 3.05 -15.06 -32.56
CA THR A 611 2.84 -13.61 -32.50
C THR A 611 3.72 -13.06 -31.38
N PRO A 612 4.97 -12.64 -31.65
CA PRO A 612 5.94 -12.29 -30.62
C PRO A 612 5.53 -11.08 -29.76
N GLN A 613 4.61 -10.24 -30.26
CA GLN A 613 4.02 -9.10 -29.54
C GLN A 613 2.86 -9.47 -28.62
N ALA A 614 2.31 -10.69 -28.73
CA ALA A 614 1.03 -11.06 -28.12
C ALA A 614 1.02 -10.82 -26.61
N PRO A 615 -0.05 -10.25 -26.01
CA PRO A 615 -0.03 -9.88 -24.60
C PRO A 615 0.18 -11.10 -23.72
N SER A 616 -0.40 -12.24 -24.08
CA SER A 616 -0.21 -13.53 -23.41
C SER A 616 1.25 -14.01 -23.36
N LEU A 617 2.07 -13.68 -24.36
CA LEU A 617 3.51 -13.93 -24.34
C LEU A 617 4.24 -12.91 -23.46
N VAL A 618 3.89 -11.62 -23.54
CA VAL A 618 4.44 -10.57 -22.66
C VAL A 618 4.19 -10.91 -21.17
N ARG A 619 2.97 -11.37 -20.82
CA ARG A 619 2.65 -11.86 -19.47
C ARG A 619 3.49 -13.07 -19.06
N LEU A 620 3.79 -13.97 -19.99
CA LEU A 620 4.62 -15.14 -19.73
C LEU A 620 6.07 -14.73 -19.48
N MET A 621 6.64 -13.85 -20.31
CA MET A 621 7.99 -13.30 -20.14
C MET A 621 8.15 -12.57 -18.81
N ALA A 622 7.19 -11.71 -18.45
CA ALA A 622 7.19 -10.99 -17.17
C ALA A 622 7.05 -11.91 -15.93
N SER A 623 6.58 -13.15 -16.12
CA SER A 623 6.36 -14.11 -15.02
C SER A 623 7.45 -15.18 -14.90
N LEU A 624 8.44 -15.24 -15.81
CA LEU A 624 9.40 -16.34 -15.86
C LEU A 624 10.26 -16.46 -14.60
N ASP A 625 10.61 -15.33 -13.98
CA ASP A 625 11.39 -15.29 -12.75
C ASP A 625 10.70 -15.98 -11.55
N ALA A 626 9.37 -16.22 -11.61
CA ALA A 626 8.68 -17.07 -10.62
C ALA A 626 9.21 -18.51 -10.63
N PHE A 627 9.69 -19.01 -11.76
CA PHE A 627 10.07 -20.42 -11.93
C PHE A 627 11.57 -20.67 -11.81
N ILE A 628 12.40 -19.63 -11.66
CA ILE A 628 13.86 -19.75 -11.54
C ILE A 628 14.27 -19.62 -10.07
N ASP A 629 15.17 -20.52 -9.64
CA ASP A 629 15.82 -20.49 -8.33
C ASP A 629 17.01 -19.51 -8.35
N HIS A 630 16.76 -18.27 -7.91
CA HIS A 630 17.75 -17.18 -7.89
C HIS A 630 18.66 -17.20 -6.65
N GLU A 631 18.42 -18.07 -5.66
CA GLU A 631 19.18 -18.09 -4.41
C GLU A 631 20.71 -18.26 -4.63
N PRO A 632 21.20 -19.15 -5.53
CA PRO A 632 22.64 -19.29 -5.78
C PRO A 632 23.29 -18.12 -6.55
N ALA A 633 22.50 -17.19 -7.09
CA ALA A 633 23.01 -15.95 -7.67
C ALA A 633 22.99 -14.82 -6.65
N PHE A 634 21.89 -14.71 -5.88
CA PHE A 634 21.78 -13.73 -4.80
C PHE A 634 22.84 -13.94 -3.69
N LEU A 635 23.17 -15.18 -3.35
CA LEU A 635 24.27 -15.46 -2.39
C LEU A 635 25.65 -15.02 -2.92
N ARG A 636 25.92 -15.18 -4.22
CA ARG A 636 27.17 -14.68 -4.85
C ARG A 636 27.21 -13.16 -4.93
N TYR A 637 26.06 -12.50 -5.08
CA TYR A 637 25.97 -11.04 -4.92
C TYR A 637 26.32 -10.62 -3.49
N LEU A 638 25.78 -11.27 -2.45
CA LEU A 638 26.12 -10.97 -1.05
C LEU A 638 27.61 -11.24 -0.74
N GLU A 639 28.20 -12.29 -1.34
CA GLU A 639 29.63 -12.62 -1.27
C GLU A 639 30.49 -11.52 -1.93
N ALA A 640 30.15 -11.10 -3.16
CA ALA A 640 30.84 -10.02 -3.88
C ALA A 640 30.73 -8.66 -3.16
N GLN A 641 29.59 -8.41 -2.52
CA GLN A 641 29.34 -7.24 -1.67
C GLN A 641 29.97 -7.35 -0.26
N SER A 642 30.81 -8.38 -0.01
CA SER A 642 31.51 -8.63 1.26
C SER A 642 30.61 -8.75 2.50
N ALA A 643 29.31 -9.02 2.30
CA ALA A 643 28.30 -8.93 3.36
C ALA A 643 28.55 -9.93 4.51
N GLN A 644 28.99 -11.15 4.20
CA GLN A 644 29.28 -12.16 5.22
C GLN A 644 30.56 -11.85 6.04
N PRO A 645 31.74 -11.58 5.43
CA PRO A 645 32.93 -11.16 6.19
C PRO A 645 32.70 -9.92 7.07
N THR A 646 31.94 -8.94 6.59
CA THR A 646 31.57 -7.77 7.39
C THR A 646 30.61 -8.14 8.53
N ALA A 647 29.60 -8.98 8.28
CA ALA A 647 28.71 -9.46 9.34
C ALA A 647 29.49 -10.21 10.44
N GLU A 648 30.37 -11.15 10.06
CA GLU A 648 31.19 -11.93 11.01
C GLU A 648 32.09 -11.03 11.86
N THR A 649 32.71 -10.00 11.26
CA THR A 649 33.53 -8.99 11.95
C THR A 649 32.73 -8.19 12.99
N LEU A 650 31.42 -8.05 12.80
CA LEU A 650 30.52 -7.29 13.68
C LEU A 650 29.82 -8.17 14.75
N GLY A 651 30.06 -9.49 14.75
CA GLY A 651 29.32 -10.43 15.58
C GLY A 651 27.89 -10.66 15.08
N LEU A 652 27.70 -10.70 13.76
CA LEU A 652 26.44 -10.96 13.07
C LEU A 652 26.56 -12.17 12.12
N THR A 653 25.43 -12.80 11.82
CA THR A 653 25.33 -13.93 10.86
C THR A 653 24.12 -13.79 9.95
N LEU A 654 24.29 -14.15 8.67
CA LEU A 654 23.20 -14.26 7.70
C LEU A 654 22.31 -15.48 8.05
N ARG A 655 21.03 -15.23 8.34
CA ARG A 655 20.06 -16.28 8.68
C ARG A 655 19.79 -17.18 7.47
N GLN A 656 19.98 -18.48 7.66
CA GLN A 656 19.63 -19.48 6.64
C GLN A 656 18.11 -19.71 6.54
N VAL A 657 17.41 -19.65 7.66
CA VAL A 657 15.95 -19.66 7.76
C VAL A 657 15.50 -18.27 8.18
N HIS A 658 14.70 -17.65 7.32
CA HIS A 658 14.11 -16.33 7.52
C HIS A 658 12.91 -16.41 8.48
N SER A 659 12.82 -15.51 9.46
CA SER A 659 11.58 -15.34 10.26
C SER A 659 10.70 -14.23 9.71
N ILE A 660 11.33 -13.18 9.19
CA ILE A 660 10.78 -11.85 8.93
C ILE A 660 9.93 -11.86 7.68
N HIS A 661 10.60 -12.12 6.57
CA HIS A 661 10.03 -12.08 5.25
C HIS A 661 10.77 -13.16 4.45
N PRO A 662 10.06 -14.09 3.80
CA PRO A 662 10.68 -15.12 2.97
C PRO A 662 11.68 -14.52 1.99
N LYS A 663 12.76 -15.25 1.69
CA LYS A 663 13.88 -14.83 0.81
C LYS A 663 13.44 -14.22 -0.54
N ARG A 664 12.21 -14.48 -0.97
CA ARG A 664 11.51 -13.85 -2.10
C ARG A 664 9.99 -13.81 -1.87
N VAL A 665 9.30 -12.89 -2.52
CA VAL A 665 7.83 -12.82 -2.54
C VAL A 665 7.22 -14.07 -3.20
N GLY A 666 6.05 -14.51 -2.71
CA GLY A 666 5.29 -15.66 -3.21
C GLY A 666 5.61 -17.00 -2.55
N ILE A 667 6.46 -17.00 -1.52
CA ILE A 667 6.76 -18.16 -0.67
C ILE A 667 6.14 -17.91 0.71
N ARG A 668 5.82 -18.98 1.44
CA ARG A 668 5.28 -18.92 2.80
C ARG A 668 6.39 -19.10 3.82
N SER A 669 6.33 -18.42 4.96
CA SER A 669 7.33 -18.55 6.03
C SER A 669 7.27 -19.89 6.79
N ASP A 670 6.27 -20.73 6.54
CA ASP A 670 6.08 -22.04 7.21
C ASP A 670 6.77 -23.22 6.51
N ASP A 671 7.29 -23.05 5.29
CA ASP A 671 8.16 -24.03 4.60
C ASP A 671 9.51 -23.41 4.19
N PRO A 672 10.54 -23.47 5.06
CA PRO A 672 11.90 -23.02 4.73
C PRO A 672 12.60 -23.81 3.61
N SER A 673 12.06 -24.95 3.18
CA SER A 673 12.61 -25.75 2.07
C SER A 673 12.07 -25.29 0.71
N GLN A 674 10.97 -24.53 0.68
CA GLN A 674 10.37 -24.00 -0.52
C GLN A 674 11.24 -22.87 -1.10
N LYS A 675 11.80 -23.08 -2.31
CA LYS A 675 12.63 -22.09 -3.03
C LYS A 675 11.91 -21.30 -4.13
N LEU A 676 10.73 -21.75 -4.53
CA LEU A 676 9.94 -21.17 -5.62
C LEU A 676 8.49 -20.95 -5.14
N PRO A 677 7.79 -19.90 -5.61
CA PRO A 677 6.37 -19.74 -5.37
C PRO A 677 5.55 -20.99 -5.74
N ASN A 678 4.61 -21.33 -4.87
CA ASN A 678 3.67 -22.44 -5.04
C ASN A 678 2.27 -21.90 -4.74
N LEU A 679 1.73 -21.19 -5.73
CA LEU A 679 0.51 -20.39 -5.60
C LEU A 679 -0.58 -20.93 -6.52
N SER A 680 -1.83 -20.82 -6.09
CA SER A 680 -2.99 -20.94 -6.96
C SER A 680 -3.02 -19.80 -8.00
N LYS A 681 -3.92 -19.94 -8.97
CA LYS A 681 -4.15 -18.94 -10.01
C LYS A 681 -4.56 -17.59 -9.44
N GLU A 682 -5.45 -17.62 -8.46
CA GLU A 682 -6.01 -16.45 -7.81
C GLU A 682 -4.95 -15.78 -6.93
N GLU A 683 -4.16 -16.53 -6.15
CA GLU A 683 -3.03 -15.98 -5.38
C GLU A 683 -1.93 -15.37 -6.27
N PHE A 684 -1.58 -16.00 -7.40
CA PHE A 684 -0.61 -15.44 -8.35
C PHE A 684 -1.13 -14.15 -8.99
N TYR A 685 -2.43 -14.12 -9.34
CA TYR A 685 -3.08 -12.92 -9.88
C TYR A 685 -3.08 -11.78 -8.85
N ASP A 686 -3.50 -12.06 -7.63
CA ASP A 686 -3.62 -11.06 -6.56
C ASP A 686 -2.26 -10.50 -6.15
N LEU A 687 -1.24 -11.36 -6.00
CA LEU A 687 0.09 -10.95 -5.54
C LEU A 687 0.89 -10.19 -6.62
N PHE A 688 0.97 -10.73 -7.85
CA PHE A 688 1.87 -10.21 -8.89
C PHE A 688 1.15 -9.35 -9.94
N ALA A 689 -0.03 -9.73 -10.40
CA ALA A 689 -0.73 -9.00 -11.47
C ALA A 689 -1.57 -7.82 -10.96
N LEU A 690 -2.09 -7.89 -9.73
CA LEU A 690 -2.98 -6.90 -9.13
C LEU A 690 -2.31 -6.07 -8.02
N GLY A 691 -1.59 -6.74 -7.11
CA GLY A 691 -0.78 -6.15 -6.03
C GLY A 691 0.62 -5.68 -6.48
N GLY A 692 0.99 -5.93 -7.74
CA GLY A 692 2.22 -5.39 -8.35
C GLY A 692 3.51 -5.81 -7.67
N SER A 693 3.53 -6.98 -7.02
CA SER A 693 4.74 -7.52 -6.41
C SER A 693 5.77 -7.86 -7.49
N ASP A 694 7.04 -7.78 -7.12
CA ASP A 694 8.16 -8.08 -7.98
C ASP A 694 8.71 -9.50 -7.72
N LEU A 695 9.06 -10.18 -8.81
CA LEU A 695 9.55 -11.56 -8.79
C LEU A 695 11.07 -11.66 -8.59
N ILE A 696 11.81 -10.59 -8.88
CA ILE A 696 13.28 -10.57 -8.77
C ILE A 696 13.78 -9.98 -7.45
N THR A 697 13.00 -9.16 -6.74
CA THR A 697 13.34 -8.66 -5.38
C THR A 697 13.68 -9.80 -4.43
N ARG A 698 14.83 -9.71 -3.75
CA ARG A 698 15.32 -10.68 -2.75
C ARG A 698 15.51 -10.01 -1.40
N PHE A 699 15.45 -10.81 -0.34
CA PHE A 699 15.56 -10.39 1.05
C PHE A 699 16.72 -11.11 1.73
N ALA A 700 17.40 -10.45 2.67
CA ALA A 700 18.43 -11.04 3.52
C ALA A 700 18.25 -10.57 4.98
N GLU A 701 18.41 -11.50 5.92
CA GLU A 701 18.24 -11.27 7.37
C GLU A 701 19.56 -11.51 8.10
N PHE A 702 20.03 -10.56 8.91
CA PHE A 702 21.27 -10.66 9.69
C PHE A 702 20.99 -10.57 11.19
N GLN A 703 21.35 -11.59 11.97
CA GLN A 703 21.14 -11.63 13.43
C GLN A 703 22.46 -11.60 14.20
N CYS A 704 22.44 -11.23 15.48
CA CYS A 704 23.62 -11.37 16.34
C CYS A 704 24.09 -12.84 16.46
N THR A 705 25.40 -13.05 16.51
CA THR A 705 25.98 -14.35 16.91
C THR A 705 25.72 -14.58 18.38
N SER A 706 25.00 -15.66 18.71
CA SER A 706 24.90 -16.17 20.08
C SER A 706 26.27 -16.69 20.51
N PHE A 707 26.97 -15.93 21.36
CA PHE A 707 28.10 -16.46 22.11
C PHE A 707 27.54 -17.45 23.16
N ALA A 708 27.95 -18.71 23.03
CA ALA A 708 27.54 -19.82 23.89
C ALA A 708 28.60 -20.11 24.97
#